data_AF-A4Y8P8-F1
#
_entry.id   AF-A4Y8P8-F1
#
_cell.length_a   1.000
_cell.length_b   1.000
_cell.length_c   1.000
_cell.angle_alpha   90.00
_cell.angle_beta   90.00
_cell.angle_gamma   90.00
#
_symmetry.space_group_name_H-M   'P 1'
#
loop_
_entity.id
_entity.type
_entity.pdbx_description
1 polymer ?
#
loop_
_entity_poly.entity_id
_entity_poly.type
_entity_poly.pdbx_seq_one_letter_code
_entity_poly.pdbx_strand_id
1 'polypeptide(L)'
;MAIKSIRIKNLLSFEDFTLENISDINCIIGKNNVGKSNLLKVLDFFYKSLNDEKVIPLPLRSNYSSHGTITITYDTSRLEDVIRGGYNNSNYQKNIYNKLYKSETYSWEDILNRRVKKNSFTLTLKIKKDNSTSWSVDDKEVRSILHRIYPFFSIDTRRMDLYNWKYLWSIVTKLKFINTKNLSRNKIVDFFDENVSSKSNSYRDYVESIREITRTSAYSYEDKLLQYISVGLDGQSFNIDGFELNTQSDGTNSFKFIETFLNLIITLTRREFITPTVFIDEPEIGLHPKRCEDLIQNLNDVYVKFKKADNLWEKGKYRTPYPKIILSTHSPAILKSVIKLFNTPEEHKIYHLTNNAEMTVCSVMNSYFNDKRFLNLFSENEAKLFFSNFILFVEGATEIELFGNKYIKELFPTLRKIDLYETNEVMLKAIRPTNSNLLIPYLVIYDADKMIDVDMRNEKINFLSKEVNLKLITESYKKNYWNSDGRGHYLKLKNIILLEKQKKELTNNKIKFSNFNIKNIINQINNILRKNESTHINHNTIEGCVINEKNIKIFIKWLICEYEEKVKIGCKGNPNTVIDIHRTKPKNKLDINKAFDAIYGKNENSNNIVITGINLNFSEYIKREHFKNLFREFIKRGVNKSDLTIILRMVFEGKSDTLCSKKNNNFKHVGQEVKHLITLTENMLTNKLPYGSSKTGGWVSSFIEFAIQECKSGSHSEADVKSKFSSAFPEIFGIITTISSSIE
;
A
#
# COMPACT_ATOMS: atom_id res chain seq x y z
N MET A 1 25.91 4.38 -10.77
CA MET A 1 26.39 4.59 -12.15
C MET A 1 25.23 4.82 -13.10
N ALA A 2 25.34 5.81 -14.01
CA ALA A 2 24.27 6.57 -14.69
C ALA A 2 23.83 7.81 -13.89
N ILE A 3 22.54 8.14 -13.82
CA ILE A 3 22.07 9.28 -13.00
C ILE A 3 22.26 8.94 -11.51
N LYS A 4 22.97 9.81 -10.79
CA LYS A 4 23.21 9.69 -9.34
C LYS A 4 22.13 10.41 -8.53
N SER A 5 21.76 11.61 -8.96
CA SER A 5 20.70 12.39 -8.33
C SER A 5 20.03 13.35 -9.31
N ILE A 6 18.79 13.71 -8.98
CA ILE A 6 17.94 14.64 -9.70
C ILE A 6 17.43 15.67 -8.68
N ARG A 7 17.55 16.95 -8.97
CA ARG A 7 16.97 18.04 -8.16
C ARG A 7 16.14 18.97 -9.00
N ILE A 8 14.93 19.27 -8.55
CA ILE A 8 13.96 20.11 -9.26
C ILE A 8 13.55 21.23 -8.30
N LYS A 9 13.63 22.49 -8.75
CA LYS A 9 13.19 23.65 -7.97
C LYS A 9 12.21 24.51 -8.73
N ASN A 10 11.16 24.93 -8.02
CA ASN A 10 10.15 25.90 -8.48
C ASN A 10 9.54 25.58 -9.85
N LEU A 11 9.20 24.31 -10.11
CA LEU A 11 8.64 23.85 -11.39
C LEU A 11 7.46 22.92 -11.16
N LEU A 12 6.37 23.09 -11.92
CA LEU A 12 5.15 22.29 -11.78
C LEU A 12 4.68 22.22 -10.31
N SER A 13 4.64 21.03 -9.70
CA SER A 13 4.27 20.78 -8.30
C SER A 13 5.47 20.72 -7.34
N PHE A 14 6.69 21.00 -7.81
CA PHE A 14 7.92 20.87 -7.03
C PHE A 14 8.43 22.22 -6.52
N GLU A 15 8.63 22.33 -5.21
CA GLU A 15 9.28 23.49 -4.57
C GLU A 15 10.81 23.34 -4.56
N ASP A 16 11.32 22.34 -3.83
CA ASP A 16 12.69 21.86 -3.85
C ASP A 16 12.65 20.34 -3.65
N PHE A 17 12.58 19.61 -4.75
CA PHE A 17 12.46 18.15 -4.78
C PHE A 17 13.80 17.53 -5.12
N THR A 18 14.21 16.50 -4.39
CA THR A 18 15.43 15.73 -4.64
C THR A 18 15.13 14.23 -4.70
N LEU A 19 15.76 13.57 -5.67
CA LEU A 19 15.78 12.12 -5.79
C LEU A 19 17.25 11.69 -5.86
N GLU A 20 17.71 10.94 -4.87
CA GLU A 20 19.12 10.59 -4.68
C GLU A 20 19.34 9.09 -4.63
N ASN A 21 20.55 8.67 -5.00
CA ASN A 21 21.04 7.29 -4.86
C ASN A 21 20.19 6.29 -5.66
N ILE A 22 19.99 6.56 -6.94
CA ILE A 22 19.19 5.74 -7.87
C ILE A 22 19.80 4.34 -8.06
N SER A 23 19.06 3.30 -7.70
CA SER A 23 19.44 1.87 -7.85
C SER A 23 19.17 1.38 -9.28
N ASP A 24 19.46 0.13 -9.61
CA ASP A 24 19.27 -0.37 -10.99
C ASP A 24 17.79 -0.41 -11.39
N ILE A 25 16.93 -0.90 -10.51
CA ILE A 25 15.46 -0.89 -10.64
C ILE A 25 14.88 0.10 -9.62
N ASN A 26 13.99 0.99 -10.02
CA ASN A 26 13.41 1.98 -9.11
C ASN A 26 11.92 2.00 -9.30
N CYS A 27 11.15 1.97 -8.21
CA CYS A 27 9.71 2.17 -8.27
C CYS A 27 9.34 3.50 -7.64
N ILE A 28 8.52 4.28 -8.35
CA ILE A 28 7.91 5.50 -7.87
C ILE A 28 6.45 5.18 -7.58
N ILE A 29 6.11 5.15 -6.29
CA ILE A 29 4.78 4.84 -5.79
C ILE A 29 4.17 6.07 -5.11
N GLY A 30 2.86 6.00 -4.86
CA GLY A 30 2.10 7.10 -4.29
C GLY A 30 0.73 7.23 -4.96
N LYS A 31 -0.14 8.03 -4.35
CA LYS A 31 -1.52 8.24 -4.81
C LYS A 31 -1.59 8.92 -6.18
N ASN A 32 -2.77 8.92 -6.78
CA ASN A 32 -3.02 9.71 -7.99
C ASN A 32 -2.78 11.20 -7.68
N ASN A 33 -2.27 11.95 -8.65
CA ASN A 33 -2.05 13.39 -8.57
C ASN A 33 -0.99 13.87 -7.55
N VAL A 34 -0.06 13.00 -7.11
CA VAL A 34 1.06 13.41 -6.24
C VAL A 34 2.26 14.00 -7.00
N GLY A 35 2.23 14.02 -8.34
CA GLY A 35 3.30 14.57 -9.17
C GLY A 35 4.19 13.54 -9.90
N LYS A 36 3.79 12.26 -9.96
CA LYS A 36 4.55 11.21 -10.66
C LYS A 36 4.75 11.48 -12.15
N SER A 37 3.67 11.74 -12.89
CA SER A 37 3.78 12.11 -14.31
C SER A 37 4.41 13.49 -14.52
N ASN A 38 4.38 14.38 -13.51
CA ASN A 38 5.12 15.65 -13.56
C ASN A 38 6.63 15.41 -13.56
N LEU A 39 7.12 14.40 -12.82
CA LEU A 39 8.53 14.02 -12.84
C LEU A 39 8.95 13.56 -14.25
N LEU A 40 8.15 12.72 -14.90
CA LEU A 40 8.41 12.29 -16.28
C LEU A 40 8.49 13.50 -17.23
N LYS A 41 7.52 14.42 -17.16
CA LYS A 41 7.50 15.65 -17.98
C LYS A 41 8.76 16.49 -17.77
N VAL A 42 9.23 16.62 -16.52
CA VAL A 42 10.44 17.38 -16.19
C VAL A 42 11.68 16.75 -16.81
N LEU A 43 11.82 15.43 -16.70
CA LEU A 43 12.97 14.71 -17.26
C LEU A 43 12.94 14.70 -18.80
N ASP A 44 11.78 14.48 -19.39
CA ASP A 44 11.60 14.54 -20.85
C ASP A 44 11.95 15.93 -21.38
N PHE A 45 11.49 16.99 -20.71
CA PHE A 45 11.86 18.37 -21.05
C PHE A 45 13.37 18.62 -20.96
N PHE A 46 14.02 18.14 -19.90
CA PHE A 46 15.47 18.29 -19.72
C PHE A 46 16.25 17.64 -20.86
N TYR A 47 15.92 16.39 -21.20
CA TYR A 47 16.64 15.62 -22.23
C TYR A 47 16.36 16.11 -23.65
N LYS A 48 15.14 16.55 -23.97
CA LYS A 48 14.84 17.21 -25.25
C LYS A 48 15.58 18.54 -25.38
N SER A 49 15.63 19.33 -24.31
CA SER A 49 16.41 20.58 -24.28
C SER A 49 17.92 20.33 -24.42
N LEU A 50 18.42 19.18 -23.94
CA LEU A 50 19.82 18.77 -24.08
C LEU A 50 20.21 18.57 -25.56
N ASN A 51 19.24 18.19 -26.39
CA ASN A 51 19.37 17.99 -27.83
C ASN A 51 18.96 19.22 -28.67
N ASP A 52 18.79 20.39 -28.03
CA ASP A 52 18.33 21.64 -28.65
C ASP A 52 16.97 21.50 -29.39
N GLU A 53 16.12 20.55 -28.99
CA GLU A 53 14.77 20.40 -29.54
C GLU A 53 13.84 21.53 -29.07
N LYS A 54 12.97 22.01 -29.96
CA LYS A 54 11.97 23.01 -29.61
C LYS A 54 10.85 22.38 -28.79
N VAL A 55 10.83 22.64 -27.49
CA VAL A 55 9.82 22.14 -26.54
C VAL A 55 9.11 23.28 -25.82
N ILE A 56 7.86 23.03 -25.42
CA ILE A 56 7.08 23.98 -24.63
C ILE A 56 7.69 24.08 -23.22
N PRO A 57 8.02 25.30 -22.73
CA PRO A 57 8.56 25.53 -21.40
C PRO A 57 7.63 25.02 -20.29
N LEU A 58 8.22 24.53 -19.21
CA LEU A 58 7.48 24.10 -18.03
C LEU A 58 7.05 25.33 -17.20
N PRO A 59 5.79 25.37 -16.71
CA PRO A 59 5.35 26.46 -15.87
C PRO A 59 6.06 26.43 -14.50
N LEU A 60 6.35 27.62 -13.98
CA LEU A 60 6.89 27.79 -12.63
C LEU A 60 5.80 27.50 -11.59
N ARG A 61 6.20 26.94 -10.44
CA ARG A 61 5.27 26.71 -9.32
C ARG A 61 4.86 28.03 -8.66
N SER A 62 5.85 28.83 -8.31
CA SER A 62 5.69 30.13 -7.65
C SER A 62 6.18 31.25 -8.56
N ASN A 63 5.35 32.28 -8.68
CA ASN A 63 5.69 33.52 -9.37
C ASN A 63 6.59 34.45 -8.53
N TYR A 64 6.93 34.11 -7.28
CA TYR A 64 7.84 34.93 -6.49
C TYR A 64 9.30 34.78 -6.96
N SER A 65 9.71 33.58 -7.38
CA SER A 65 11.02 33.38 -8.02
C SER A 65 10.92 33.66 -9.53
N SER A 66 11.94 34.31 -10.08
CA SER A 66 12.03 34.62 -11.51
C SER A 66 12.40 33.41 -12.38
N HIS A 67 12.73 32.28 -11.76
CA HIS A 67 13.14 31.08 -12.48
C HIS A 67 12.87 29.77 -11.71
N GLY A 68 12.86 28.67 -12.45
CA GLY A 68 12.93 27.29 -11.96
C GLY A 68 14.21 26.62 -12.45
N THR A 69 14.60 25.52 -11.81
CA THR A 69 15.84 24.80 -12.17
C THR A 69 15.66 23.30 -12.13
N ILE A 70 16.27 22.61 -13.09
CA ILE A 70 16.41 21.15 -13.12
C ILE A 70 17.90 20.85 -13.09
N THR A 71 18.36 20.08 -12.10
CA THR A 71 19.76 19.69 -11.94
C THR A 71 19.87 18.18 -11.98
N ILE A 72 20.72 17.64 -12.86
CA ILE A 72 21.02 16.22 -12.92
C ILE A 72 22.51 16.02 -12.66
N THR A 73 22.82 15.14 -11.72
CA THR A 73 24.20 14.69 -11.45
C THR A 73 24.41 13.29 -12.01
N TYR A 74 25.32 13.16 -12.96
CA TYR A 74 25.75 11.90 -13.57
C TYR A 74 26.95 11.33 -12.84
N ASP A 75 27.00 10.01 -12.73
CA ASP A 75 28.15 9.25 -12.26
C ASP A 75 29.05 8.90 -13.45
N THR A 76 30.23 9.52 -13.46
CA THR A 76 31.21 9.48 -14.55
C THR A 76 32.44 8.63 -14.23
N SER A 77 32.47 7.97 -13.08
CA SER A 77 33.60 7.17 -12.57
C SER A 77 34.08 6.10 -13.56
N ARG A 78 33.17 5.24 -14.03
CA ARG A 78 33.49 4.20 -15.02
C ARG A 78 33.86 4.79 -16.38
N LEU A 79 33.17 5.85 -16.81
CA LEU A 79 33.48 6.50 -18.09
C LEU A 79 34.92 7.03 -18.06
N GLU A 80 35.33 7.62 -16.94
CA GLU A 80 36.70 8.07 -16.72
C GLU A 80 37.68 6.89 -16.73
N ASP A 81 37.36 5.77 -16.09
CA ASP A 81 38.19 4.55 -16.10
C ASP A 81 38.39 3.98 -17.50
N VAL A 82 37.30 3.85 -18.28
CA VAL A 82 37.35 3.32 -19.66
C VAL A 82 38.14 4.23 -20.58
N ILE A 83 38.02 5.54 -20.42
CA ILE A 83 38.72 6.52 -21.26
C ILE A 83 40.20 6.63 -20.87
N ARG A 84 40.54 6.52 -19.57
CA ARG A 84 41.92 6.61 -19.07
C ARG A 84 42.71 5.30 -19.18
N GLY A 85 42.06 4.14 -19.21
CA GLY A 85 42.67 2.78 -19.19
C GLY A 85 43.36 2.34 -20.49
N GLY A 86 44.01 3.27 -21.20
CA GLY A 86 44.41 3.17 -22.61
C GLY A 86 45.04 1.85 -23.07
N TYR A 87 44.48 1.33 -24.17
CA TYR A 87 45.14 0.77 -25.36
C TYR A 87 44.07 0.82 -26.48
N ASN A 88 44.30 1.59 -27.55
CA ASN A 88 43.35 1.89 -28.65
C ASN A 88 42.12 2.78 -28.32
N ASN A 89 42.34 4.00 -27.79
CA ASN A 89 41.25 4.97 -27.70
C ASN A 89 40.79 5.42 -29.09
N SER A 90 39.53 5.13 -29.43
CA SER A 90 38.84 5.67 -30.60
C SER A 90 38.86 7.21 -30.59
N ASN A 91 38.80 7.84 -31.78
CA ASN A 91 38.76 9.31 -31.89
C ASN A 91 37.64 9.93 -31.04
N TYR A 92 36.53 9.22 -30.89
CA TYR A 92 35.41 9.64 -30.04
C TYR A 92 35.76 9.61 -28.54
N GLN A 93 36.40 8.55 -28.04
CA GLN A 93 36.84 8.48 -26.63
C GLN A 93 37.85 9.58 -26.29
N LYS A 94 38.76 9.91 -27.22
CA LYS A 94 39.69 11.04 -27.05
C LYS A 94 38.94 12.38 -26.96
N ASN A 95 37.91 12.56 -27.79
CA ASN A 95 37.08 13.76 -27.73
C ASN A 95 36.35 13.89 -26.39
N ILE A 96 35.75 12.80 -25.90
CA ILE A 96 35.09 12.78 -24.59
C ILE A 96 36.06 13.17 -23.47
N TYR A 97 37.28 12.62 -23.47
CA TYR A 97 38.31 12.97 -22.49
C TYR A 97 38.59 14.47 -22.46
N ASN A 98 38.85 15.04 -23.64
CA ASN A 98 39.24 16.43 -23.80
C ASN A 98 38.13 17.41 -23.35
N LYS A 99 36.86 17.03 -23.53
CA LYS A 99 35.74 17.91 -23.21
C LYS A 99 35.19 17.76 -21.80
N LEU A 100 35.12 16.55 -21.26
CA LEU A 100 34.52 16.31 -19.94
C LEU A 100 35.55 16.33 -18.80
N TYR A 101 36.82 16.01 -19.06
CA TYR A 101 37.80 15.74 -18.01
C TYR A 101 39.06 16.60 -18.07
N LYS A 102 39.38 17.23 -19.21
CA LYS A 102 40.53 18.12 -19.34
C LYS A 102 40.15 19.54 -18.90
N SER A 103 40.84 20.07 -17.89
CA SER A 103 40.74 21.47 -17.45
C SER A 103 41.38 22.42 -18.45
N GLU A 104 40.84 23.64 -18.56
CA GLU A 104 41.35 24.71 -19.44
C GLU A 104 42.59 25.42 -18.86
N THR A 105 42.96 25.17 -17.60
CA THR A 105 44.08 25.81 -16.92
C THR A 105 45.38 25.03 -17.10
N TYR A 106 46.31 25.53 -17.93
CA TYR A 106 47.70 25.07 -17.99
C TYR A 106 48.50 25.47 -16.72
N SER A 107 48.02 25.12 -15.52
CA SER A 107 48.69 25.35 -14.23
C SER A 107 49.41 24.09 -13.76
N TRP A 108 50.53 24.25 -13.05
CA TRP A 108 51.30 23.16 -12.44
C TRP A 108 50.46 22.35 -11.42
N GLU A 109 49.36 22.93 -10.93
CA GLU A 109 48.33 22.28 -10.10
C GLU A 109 47.59 21.16 -10.83
N ASP A 110 47.46 21.20 -12.17
CA ASP A 110 46.81 20.13 -12.94
C ASP A 110 47.62 18.83 -13.01
N ILE A 111 48.94 18.92 -12.87
CA ILE A 111 49.81 17.73 -12.80
C ILE A 111 49.63 17.02 -11.45
N LEU A 112 49.39 17.78 -10.38
CA LEU A 112 49.02 17.26 -9.05
C LEU A 112 47.57 16.75 -9.02
N ASN A 113 46.63 17.47 -9.66
CA ASN A 113 45.20 17.13 -9.73
C ASN A 113 44.86 16.02 -10.73
N ARG A 114 45.76 15.63 -11.64
CA ARG A 114 45.59 14.42 -12.49
C ARG A 114 45.32 13.13 -11.69
N ARG A 115 45.68 13.13 -10.40
CA ARG A 115 45.44 12.04 -9.44
C ARG A 115 44.02 12.03 -8.84
N VAL A 116 43.26 13.12 -8.91
CA VAL A 116 41.91 13.21 -8.35
C VAL A 116 40.88 12.89 -9.43
N LYS A 117 40.23 11.72 -9.33
CA LYS A 117 39.17 11.30 -10.27
C LYS A 117 37.91 12.15 -10.08
N LYS A 118 37.37 12.67 -11.19
CA LYS A 118 36.06 13.35 -11.20
C LYS A 118 34.97 12.29 -11.37
N ASN A 119 34.54 11.74 -10.25
CA ASN A 119 33.55 10.65 -10.20
C ASN A 119 32.12 11.08 -10.57
N SER A 120 31.85 12.39 -10.70
CA SER A 120 30.53 12.88 -11.08
C SER A 120 30.58 14.17 -11.90
N PHE A 121 29.58 14.34 -12.77
CA PHE A 121 29.35 15.54 -13.56
C PHE A 121 27.95 16.08 -13.29
N THR A 122 27.81 17.37 -12.97
CA THR A 122 26.51 18.00 -12.66
C THR A 122 26.14 19.02 -13.72
N LEU A 123 24.94 18.91 -14.27
CA LEU A 123 24.40 19.82 -15.28
C LEU A 123 23.08 20.43 -14.77
N THR A 124 22.97 21.77 -14.85
CA THR A 124 21.76 22.50 -14.44
C THR A 124 21.14 23.21 -15.63
N LEU A 125 19.84 23.03 -15.82
CA LEU A 125 18.99 23.78 -16.74
C LEU A 125 18.18 24.79 -15.94
N LYS A 126 18.30 26.07 -16.28
CA LYS A 126 17.51 27.17 -15.69
C LYS A 126 16.43 27.61 -16.67
N ILE A 127 15.20 27.68 -16.20
CA ILE A 127 14.01 28.08 -16.98
C ILE A 127 13.50 29.38 -16.37
N LYS A 128 13.49 30.46 -17.14
CA LYS A 128 13.06 31.79 -16.67
C LYS A 128 11.58 32.03 -16.97
N LYS A 129 10.98 33.04 -16.32
CA LYS A 129 9.59 33.49 -16.55
C LYS A 129 9.31 33.91 -18.00
N ASP A 130 10.30 34.44 -18.69
CA ASP A 130 10.21 34.82 -20.11
C ASP A 130 10.33 33.61 -21.05
N ASN A 131 10.25 32.39 -20.50
CA ASN A 131 10.40 31.12 -21.20
C ASN A 131 11.80 30.86 -21.80
N SER A 132 12.78 31.74 -21.53
CA SER A 132 14.16 31.48 -21.94
C SER A 132 14.80 30.40 -21.07
N THR A 133 15.67 29.61 -21.69
CA THR A 133 16.44 28.56 -21.02
C THR A 133 17.92 28.88 -21.07
N SER A 134 18.65 28.54 -20.00
CA SER A 134 20.11 28.68 -19.94
C SER A 134 20.72 27.49 -19.21
N TRP A 135 21.88 27.04 -19.66
CA TRP A 135 22.59 25.89 -19.08
C TRP A 135 23.69 26.36 -18.12
N SER A 136 24.07 25.51 -17.17
CA SER A 136 25.30 25.72 -16.38
C SER A 136 26.57 25.49 -17.21
N VAL A 137 26.45 24.81 -18.35
CA VAL A 137 27.53 24.57 -19.33
C VAL A 137 26.98 24.88 -20.71
N ASP A 138 27.47 25.94 -21.32
CA ASP A 138 26.98 26.42 -22.62
C ASP A 138 27.57 25.65 -23.83
N ASP A 139 28.63 24.84 -23.62
CA ASP A 139 29.23 24.03 -24.68
C ASP A 139 28.24 22.97 -25.21
N LYS A 140 27.81 23.15 -26.46
CA LYS A 140 26.88 22.24 -27.16
C LYS A 140 27.45 20.84 -27.33
N GLU A 141 28.77 20.70 -27.53
CA GLU A 141 29.40 19.39 -27.70
C GLU A 141 29.36 18.58 -26.41
N VAL A 142 29.59 19.22 -25.26
CA VAL A 142 29.46 18.58 -23.94
C VAL A 142 28.04 18.06 -23.74
N ARG A 143 27.02 18.86 -24.07
CA ARG A 143 25.61 18.45 -23.97
C ARG A 143 25.29 17.27 -24.90
N SER A 144 25.77 17.31 -26.14
CA SER A 144 25.61 16.21 -27.10
C SER A 144 26.29 14.90 -26.62
N ILE A 145 27.49 15.00 -26.05
CA ILE A 145 28.21 13.84 -25.48
C ILE A 145 27.40 13.24 -24.33
N LEU A 146 26.90 14.06 -23.40
CA LEU A 146 26.08 13.60 -22.29
C LEU A 146 24.80 12.93 -22.76
N HIS A 147 24.10 13.52 -23.74
CA HIS A 147 22.90 12.95 -24.35
C HIS A 147 23.18 11.56 -24.95
N ARG A 148 24.35 11.39 -25.60
CA ARG A 148 24.75 10.15 -26.25
C ARG A 148 25.17 9.03 -25.28
N ILE A 149 25.87 9.38 -24.19
CA ILE A 149 26.39 8.42 -23.20
C ILE A 149 25.33 8.06 -22.16
N TYR A 150 24.50 9.02 -21.77
CA TYR A 150 23.44 8.85 -20.77
C TYR A 150 22.06 9.10 -21.37
N PRO A 151 21.66 8.38 -22.45
CA PRO A 151 20.39 8.63 -23.11
C PRO A 151 19.22 8.30 -22.18
N PHE A 152 18.14 9.05 -22.34
CA PHE A 152 16.89 8.87 -21.61
C PHE A 152 15.80 8.33 -22.55
N PHE A 153 15.14 7.26 -22.12
CA PHE A 153 14.02 6.68 -22.83
C PHE A 153 12.77 6.77 -21.96
N SER A 154 11.76 7.48 -22.44
CA SER A 154 10.45 7.56 -21.81
C SER A 154 9.47 6.62 -22.51
N ILE A 155 8.66 5.91 -21.74
CA ILE A 155 7.51 5.13 -22.22
C ILE A 155 6.30 5.58 -21.42
N ASP A 156 5.36 6.20 -22.11
CA ASP A 156 4.01 6.48 -21.61
C ASP A 156 3.08 5.42 -22.21
N THR A 157 2.68 4.43 -21.41
CA THR A 157 1.88 3.29 -21.87
C THR A 157 0.52 3.71 -22.42
N ARG A 158 -0.01 4.87 -22.03
CA ARG A 158 -1.29 5.42 -22.53
C ARG A 158 -1.18 5.94 -23.96
N ARG A 159 0.02 6.30 -24.40
CA ARG A 159 0.31 6.93 -25.70
C ARG A 159 1.19 6.07 -26.59
N MET A 160 1.45 4.84 -26.16
CA MET A 160 2.31 3.91 -26.87
C MET A 160 1.61 3.42 -28.13
N ASP A 161 2.29 3.50 -29.27
CA ASP A 161 1.80 2.90 -30.50
C ASP A 161 2.05 1.39 -30.46
N LEU A 162 1.00 0.64 -30.13
CA LEU A 162 1.07 -0.81 -29.94
C LEU A 162 1.32 -1.59 -31.24
N TYR A 163 1.05 -0.95 -32.38
CA TYR A 163 1.14 -1.56 -33.71
C TYR A 163 2.38 -1.11 -34.48
N ASN A 164 3.09 -0.09 -34.01
CA ASN A 164 4.30 0.43 -34.64
C ASN A 164 5.53 0.37 -33.74
N TRP A 165 6.35 -0.65 -33.96
CA TRP A 165 7.57 -0.89 -33.18
C TRP A 165 8.77 -0.06 -33.64
N LYS A 166 8.58 1.00 -34.46
CA LYS A 166 9.64 1.94 -34.87
C LYS A 166 10.40 2.55 -33.69
N TYR A 167 9.73 2.73 -32.55
CA TYR A 167 10.41 3.21 -31.34
C TYR A 167 11.52 2.23 -30.90
N LEU A 168 11.26 0.92 -30.87
CA LEU A 168 12.27 -0.10 -30.53
C LEU A 168 13.47 -0.05 -31.48
N TRP A 169 13.22 0.14 -32.77
CA TRP A 169 14.28 0.33 -33.75
C TRP A 169 15.15 1.55 -33.46
N SER A 170 14.54 2.68 -33.07
CA SER A 170 15.28 3.88 -32.67
C SER A 170 16.16 3.67 -31.42
N ILE A 171 15.79 2.73 -30.56
CA ILE A 171 16.56 2.38 -29.36
C ILE A 171 17.77 1.54 -29.74
N VAL A 172 17.59 0.52 -30.58
CA VAL A 172 18.70 -0.34 -31.03
C VAL A 172 19.80 0.49 -31.70
N THR A 173 19.44 1.48 -32.52
CA THR A 173 20.42 2.37 -33.16
C THR A 173 21.10 3.31 -32.17
N LYS A 174 20.40 3.81 -31.15
CA LYS A 174 20.97 4.67 -30.10
C LYS A 174 21.88 3.92 -29.13
N LEU A 175 21.70 2.62 -28.91
CA LEU A 175 22.47 1.87 -27.91
C LEU A 175 23.82 1.34 -28.39
N LYS A 176 24.12 1.40 -29.69
CA LYS A 176 25.37 0.86 -30.24
C LYS A 176 26.17 1.93 -30.97
N PHE A 177 27.48 2.00 -30.74
CA PHE A 177 28.38 2.84 -31.53
C PHE A 177 28.91 2.04 -32.72
N ILE A 178 28.36 2.27 -33.92
CA ILE A 178 28.89 1.67 -35.15
C ILE A 178 29.53 2.76 -36.02
N ASN A 179 30.83 2.67 -36.23
CA ASN A 179 31.50 3.63 -37.12
C ASN A 179 31.16 3.32 -38.59
N THR A 180 30.18 4.03 -39.15
CA THR A 180 29.76 3.85 -40.55
C THR A 180 30.62 4.66 -41.54
N LYS A 181 31.58 5.49 -41.07
CA LYS A 181 32.42 6.32 -41.95
C LYS A 181 33.28 5.49 -42.91
N ASN A 182 33.62 4.25 -42.56
CA ASN A 182 34.43 3.37 -43.41
C ASN A 182 33.61 2.61 -44.47
N LEU A 183 32.28 2.65 -44.40
CA LEU A 183 31.33 2.06 -45.35
C LEU A 183 30.84 3.14 -46.33
N SER A 184 31.69 3.49 -47.29
CA SER A 184 31.31 4.35 -48.42
C SER A 184 30.30 3.62 -49.31
N ARG A 185 29.39 4.38 -49.97
CA ARG A 185 28.42 3.84 -50.93
C ARG A 185 29.06 2.89 -51.96
N ASN A 186 30.19 3.28 -52.55
CA ASN A 186 30.86 2.50 -53.59
C ASN A 186 31.18 1.09 -53.07
N LYS A 187 31.85 0.99 -51.92
CA LYS A 187 32.11 -0.31 -51.27
C LYS A 187 30.87 -1.18 -51.03
N ILE A 188 29.70 -0.59 -50.79
CA ILE A 188 28.46 -1.35 -50.61
C ILE A 188 27.97 -1.87 -51.96
N VAL A 189 27.97 -1.03 -52.98
CA VAL A 189 27.61 -1.42 -54.36
C VAL A 189 28.57 -2.50 -54.85
N ASP A 190 29.87 -2.32 -54.64
CA ASP A 190 30.92 -3.28 -54.98
C ASP A 190 30.70 -4.62 -54.27
N PHE A 191 30.37 -4.60 -52.97
CA PHE A 191 30.07 -5.81 -52.21
C PHE A 191 28.88 -6.60 -52.79
N PHE A 192 27.79 -5.91 -53.16
CA PHE A 192 26.62 -6.55 -53.75
C PHE A 192 26.92 -7.08 -55.16
N ASP A 193 27.69 -6.36 -55.96
CA ASP A 193 28.13 -6.86 -57.27
C ASP A 193 29.02 -8.09 -57.14
N GLU A 194 29.96 -8.10 -56.20
CA GLU A 194 30.86 -9.24 -56.01
C GLU A 194 30.14 -10.48 -55.45
N ASN A 195 29.19 -10.31 -54.54
CA ASN A 195 28.58 -11.43 -53.79
C ASN A 195 27.19 -11.85 -54.29
N VAL A 196 26.48 -10.98 -55.00
CA VAL A 196 25.09 -11.22 -55.43
C VAL A 196 24.93 -11.16 -56.96
N SER A 197 25.69 -10.32 -57.67
CA SER A 197 25.64 -10.17 -59.14
C SER A 197 27.01 -10.36 -59.83
N SER A 198 27.77 -11.37 -59.38
CA SER A 198 29.18 -11.60 -59.73
C SER A 198 29.50 -11.77 -61.22
N LYS A 199 28.48 -11.97 -62.07
CA LYS A 199 28.64 -12.23 -63.50
C LYS A 199 28.33 -11.03 -64.41
N SER A 200 27.80 -9.90 -63.91
CA SER A 200 27.30 -8.86 -64.82
C SER A 200 27.26 -7.41 -64.31
N ASN A 201 27.85 -7.04 -63.16
CA ASN A 201 27.75 -5.67 -62.58
C ASN A 201 26.29 -5.14 -62.50
N SER A 202 25.30 -6.03 -62.51
CA SER A 202 23.91 -5.67 -62.76
C SER A 202 23.30 -4.85 -61.63
N TYR A 203 23.82 -4.97 -60.40
CA TYR A 203 23.34 -4.18 -59.28
C TYR A 203 23.81 -2.73 -59.39
N ARG A 204 25.07 -2.48 -59.77
CA ARG A 204 25.56 -1.12 -60.00
C ARG A 204 24.80 -0.42 -61.12
N ASP A 205 24.58 -1.10 -62.24
CA ASP A 205 23.86 -0.53 -63.38
C ASP A 205 22.40 -0.19 -63.02
N TYR A 206 21.74 -1.06 -62.24
CA TYR A 206 20.39 -0.83 -61.71
C TYR A 206 20.32 0.38 -60.78
N VAL A 207 21.27 0.51 -59.84
CA VAL A 207 21.31 1.62 -58.87
C VAL A 207 21.64 2.96 -59.56
N GLU A 208 22.55 2.97 -60.54
CA GLU A 208 22.86 4.18 -61.33
C GLU A 208 21.65 4.62 -62.16
N SER A 209 20.97 3.68 -62.84
CA SER A 209 19.77 3.97 -63.64
C SER A 209 18.65 4.61 -62.81
N ILE A 210 18.39 4.09 -61.60
CA ILE A 210 17.40 4.68 -60.69
C ILE A 210 17.82 6.10 -60.24
N ARG A 211 19.12 6.33 -60.04
CA ARG A 211 19.63 7.64 -59.58
C ARG A 211 19.54 8.70 -60.67
N GLU A 212 19.73 8.34 -61.93
CA GLU A 212 19.54 9.27 -63.05
C GLU A 212 18.10 9.79 -63.11
N ILE A 213 17.12 8.96 -62.70
CA ILE A 213 15.70 9.29 -62.69
C ILE A 213 15.28 9.97 -61.37
N THR A 214 15.93 9.66 -60.24
CA THR A 214 15.50 10.08 -58.90
C THR A 214 16.49 11.00 -58.20
N ARG A 215 15.99 12.11 -57.63
CA ARG A 215 16.78 12.95 -56.70
C ARG A 215 16.55 12.47 -55.27
N THR A 216 17.58 11.90 -54.66
CA THR A 216 17.51 11.36 -53.29
C THR A 216 18.28 12.24 -52.30
N SER A 217 17.74 12.40 -51.10
CA SER A 217 18.46 13.01 -49.96
C SER A 217 19.37 11.98 -49.30
N ALA A 218 20.48 12.43 -48.73
CA ALA A 218 21.36 11.54 -47.97
C ALA A 218 20.64 10.99 -46.73
N TYR A 219 20.68 9.67 -46.53
CA TYR A 219 20.20 9.06 -45.30
C TYR A 219 20.95 9.63 -44.08
N SER A 220 20.21 9.85 -42.99
CA SER A 220 20.81 10.17 -41.70
C SER A 220 21.67 8.98 -41.23
N TYR A 221 22.58 9.24 -40.28
CA TYR A 221 23.38 8.15 -39.68
C TYR A 221 22.49 7.07 -39.04
N GLU A 222 21.42 7.48 -38.36
CA GLU A 222 20.48 6.58 -37.68
C GLU A 222 19.71 5.72 -38.69
N ASP A 223 19.24 6.31 -39.80
CA ASP A 223 18.52 5.57 -40.85
C ASP A 223 19.42 4.56 -41.56
N LYS A 224 20.67 4.94 -41.87
CA LYS A 224 21.65 4.01 -42.46
C LYS A 224 21.91 2.83 -41.53
N LEU A 225 22.10 3.11 -40.24
CA LEU A 225 22.38 2.09 -39.25
C LEU A 225 21.20 1.14 -39.08
N LEU A 226 19.98 1.68 -39.04
CA LEU A 226 18.77 0.89 -38.98
C LEU A 226 18.68 -0.06 -40.18
N GLN A 227 18.87 0.44 -41.39
CA GLN A 227 18.83 -0.39 -42.60
C GLN A 227 19.85 -1.53 -42.56
N TYR A 228 21.09 -1.28 -42.14
CA TYR A 228 22.09 -2.34 -42.00
C TYR A 228 21.71 -3.39 -40.97
N ILE A 229 21.13 -2.98 -39.84
CA ILE A 229 20.65 -3.90 -38.82
C ILE A 229 19.47 -4.70 -39.35
N SER A 230 18.51 -4.06 -40.02
CA SER A 230 17.35 -4.73 -40.62
C SER A 230 17.74 -5.73 -41.70
N VAL A 231 18.79 -5.48 -42.49
CA VAL A 231 19.32 -6.45 -43.48
C VAL A 231 20.02 -7.62 -42.80
N GLY A 232 20.70 -7.38 -41.67
CA GLY A 232 21.35 -8.43 -40.89
C GLY A 232 20.41 -9.27 -40.02
N LEU A 233 19.12 -8.91 -39.98
CA LEU A 233 18.05 -9.65 -39.34
C LEU A 233 17.13 -10.20 -40.44
N ASP A 234 16.51 -11.36 -40.23
CA ASP A 234 15.63 -11.99 -41.24
C ASP A 234 14.27 -11.26 -41.42
N GLY A 235 14.21 -9.94 -41.18
CA GLY A 235 13.00 -9.13 -41.33
C GLY A 235 13.03 -7.77 -40.63
N GLN A 236 12.08 -6.91 -41.01
CA GLN A 236 11.88 -5.56 -40.45
C GLN A 236 10.74 -5.49 -39.42
N SER A 237 9.79 -6.44 -39.45
CA SER A 237 8.67 -6.52 -38.53
C SER A 237 8.98 -7.45 -37.35
N PHE A 238 8.64 -7.01 -36.14
CA PHE A 238 8.63 -7.89 -34.98
C PHE A 238 7.30 -8.64 -34.94
N ASN A 239 7.36 -9.97 -34.99
CA ASN A 239 6.18 -10.82 -34.87
C ASN A 239 6.12 -11.41 -33.45
N ILE A 240 4.91 -11.52 -32.88
CA ILE A 240 4.70 -12.14 -31.57
C ILE A 240 4.18 -13.56 -31.81
N ASP A 241 4.94 -14.57 -31.42
CA ASP A 241 4.55 -15.99 -31.50
C ASP A 241 4.05 -16.43 -32.90
N GLY A 242 4.57 -15.80 -33.95
CA GLY A 242 4.21 -16.09 -35.35
C GLY A 242 2.97 -15.37 -35.88
N PHE A 243 2.29 -14.56 -35.07
CA PHE A 243 1.09 -13.80 -35.47
C PHE A 243 1.39 -12.32 -35.73
N GLU A 244 0.60 -11.71 -36.62
CA GLU A 244 0.63 -10.27 -36.87
C GLU A 244 0.04 -9.49 -35.69
N LEU A 245 0.62 -8.32 -35.39
CA LEU A 245 0.25 -7.46 -34.25
C LEU A 245 -1.24 -7.08 -34.25
N ASN A 246 -1.85 -6.98 -35.43
CA ASN A 246 -3.27 -6.63 -35.61
C ASN A 246 -4.23 -7.72 -35.11
N THR A 247 -3.76 -8.95 -34.93
CA THR A 247 -4.61 -10.09 -34.49
C THR A 247 -4.62 -10.28 -32.97
N GLN A 248 -3.81 -9.51 -32.23
CA GLN A 248 -3.64 -9.65 -30.79
C GLN A 248 -4.34 -8.54 -30.00
N SER A 249 -4.59 -8.79 -28.71
CA SER A 249 -5.17 -7.78 -27.83
C SER A 249 -4.15 -6.71 -27.43
N ASP A 250 -4.64 -5.49 -27.21
CA ASP A 250 -3.81 -4.35 -26.77
C ASP A 250 -2.96 -4.67 -25.53
N GLY A 251 -3.53 -5.38 -24.56
CA GLY A 251 -2.80 -5.82 -23.37
C GLY A 251 -1.64 -6.76 -23.69
N THR A 252 -1.79 -7.65 -24.67
CA THR A 252 -0.73 -8.57 -25.10
C THR A 252 0.38 -7.82 -25.84
N ASN A 253 -0.01 -6.93 -26.75
CA ASN A 253 0.94 -6.08 -27.48
C ASN A 253 1.73 -5.16 -26.52
N SER A 254 1.05 -4.54 -25.55
CA SER A 254 1.70 -3.69 -24.54
C SER A 254 2.70 -4.48 -23.69
N PHE A 255 2.28 -5.65 -23.18
CA PHE A 255 3.16 -6.54 -22.42
C PHE A 255 4.41 -6.92 -23.23
N LYS A 256 4.21 -7.41 -24.46
CA LYS A 256 5.30 -7.87 -25.32
C LYS A 256 6.23 -6.74 -25.74
N PHE A 257 5.70 -5.56 -25.98
CA PHE A 257 6.51 -4.39 -26.28
C PHE A 257 7.42 -4.03 -25.11
N ILE A 258 6.87 -3.90 -23.90
CA ILE A 258 7.65 -3.50 -22.71
C ILE A 258 8.66 -4.60 -22.35
N GLU A 259 8.25 -5.87 -22.41
CA GLU A 259 9.14 -7.02 -22.23
C GLU A 259 10.33 -6.97 -23.21
N THR A 260 10.05 -6.87 -24.50
CA THR A 260 11.08 -6.83 -25.55
C THR A 260 12.00 -5.63 -25.37
N PHE A 261 11.44 -4.46 -25.07
CA PHE A 261 12.17 -3.24 -24.82
C PHE A 261 13.19 -3.39 -23.68
N LEU A 262 12.75 -3.87 -22.52
CA LEU A 262 13.59 -4.07 -21.35
C LEU A 262 14.69 -5.09 -21.62
N ASN A 263 14.35 -6.19 -22.28
CA ASN A 263 15.29 -7.24 -22.66
C ASN A 263 16.39 -6.72 -23.59
N LEU A 264 16.02 -5.93 -24.61
CA LEU A 264 16.97 -5.32 -25.54
C LEU A 264 17.87 -4.31 -24.82
N ILE A 265 17.30 -3.43 -23.99
CA ILE A 265 18.08 -2.42 -23.27
C ILE A 265 19.11 -3.04 -22.35
N ILE A 266 18.75 -4.07 -21.58
CA ILE A 266 19.69 -4.73 -20.69
C ILE A 266 20.77 -5.43 -21.52
N THR A 267 20.36 -6.23 -22.52
CA THR A 267 21.28 -7.07 -23.31
C THR A 267 22.30 -6.24 -24.10
N LEU A 268 21.84 -5.21 -24.82
CA LEU A 268 22.70 -4.42 -25.72
C LEU A 268 23.68 -3.53 -24.96
N THR A 269 23.33 -3.06 -23.77
CA THR A 269 24.20 -2.18 -22.97
C THR A 269 25.30 -2.91 -22.22
N ARG A 270 25.22 -4.25 -22.08
CA ARG A 270 26.19 -5.02 -21.27
C ARG A 270 27.64 -4.89 -21.73
N ARG A 271 27.91 -4.56 -23.00
CA ARG A 271 29.28 -4.45 -23.55
C ARG A 271 29.70 -3.02 -23.86
N GLU A 272 28.81 -2.07 -23.71
CA GLU A 272 29.03 -0.69 -24.07
C GLU A 272 29.40 0.16 -22.84
N PHE A 273 29.89 1.37 -23.07
CA PHE A 273 30.07 2.38 -22.02
C PHE A 273 28.89 3.35 -21.91
N ILE A 274 27.87 3.17 -22.75
CA ILE A 274 26.58 3.88 -22.67
C ILE A 274 25.80 3.33 -21.48
N THR A 275 25.25 4.22 -20.65
CA THR A 275 24.43 3.85 -19.49
C THR A 275 23.09 4.56 -19.58
N PRO A 276 22.07 3.94 -20.21
CA PRO A 276 20.79 4.59 -20.41
C PRO A 276 19.97 4.64 -19.12
N THR A 277 19.09 5.63 -19.04
CA THR A 277 18.00 5.69 -18.06
C THR A 277 16.67 5.51 -18.77
N VAL A 278 15.84 4.63 -18.22
CA VAL A 278 14.53 4.27 -18.74
C VAL A 278 13.49 4.72 -17.71
N PHE A 279 12.46 5.43 -18.16
CA PHE A 279 11.30 5.77 -17.35
C PHE A 279 10.05 5.21 -18.01
N ILE A 280 9.34 4.32 -17.31
CA ILE A 280 8.07 3.74 -17.75
C ILE A 280 6.98 4.24 -16.81
N ASP A 281 6.02 5.00 -17.34
CA ASP A 281 4.85 5.46 -16.59
C ASP A 281 3.70 4.48 -16.77
N GLU A 282 3.16 4.02 -15.65
CA GLU A 282 2.04 3.07 -15.54
C GLU A 282 2.16 1.84 -16.44
N PRO A 283 3.21 1.01 -16.27
CA PRO A 283 3.39 -0.25 -17.01
C PRO A 283 2.19 -1.21 -16.90
N GLU A 284 1.36 -1.09 -15.86
CA GLU A 284 0.19 -1.93 -15.62
C GLU A 284 -1.03 -1.64 -16.52
N ILE A 285 -1.06 -0.54 -17.28
CA ILE A 285 -2.23 -0.19 -18.09
C ILE A 285 -2.48 -1.26 -19.15
N GLY A 286 -3.72 -1.77 -19.19
CA GLY A 286 -4.13 -2.83 -20.11
C GLY A 286 -3.61 -4.21 -19.73
N LEU A 287 -2.90 -4.36 -18.61
CA LEU A 287 -2.35 -5.64 -18.14
C LEU A 287 -3.17 -6.23 -16.99
N HIS A 288 -3.45 -7.53 -17.06
CA HIS A 288 -3.94 -8.28 -15.91
C HIS A 288 -2.86 -8.31 -14.80
N PRO A 289 -3.20 -8.31 -13.50
CA PRO A 289 -2.22 -8.32 -12.41
C PRO A 289 -1.17 -9.43 -12.55
N LYS A 290 -1.57 -10.63 -12.98
CA LYS A 290 -0.62 -11.72 -13.23
C LYS A 290 0.41 -11.40 -14.32
N ARG A 291 0.02 -10.70 -15.39
CA ARG A 291 0.95 -10.24 -16.44
C ARG A 291 1.90 -9.17 -15.91
N CYS A 292 1.46 -8.34 -14.96
CA CYS A 292 2.36 -7.41 -14.28
C CYS A 292 3.44 -8.16 -13.50
N GLU A 293 3.10 -9.26 -12.83
CA GLU A 293 4.10 -10.10 -12.16
C GLU A 293 5.06 -10.74 -13.15
N ASP A 294 4.53 -11.35 -14.23
CA ASP A 294 5.33 -11.99 -15.27
C ASP A 294 6.32 -11.00 -15.90
N LEU A 295 5.91 -9.74 -16.10
CA LEU A 295 6.79 -8.69 -16.64
C LEU A 295 8.02 -8.46 -15.75
N ILE A 296 7.81 -8.39 -14.44
CA ILE A 296 8.90 -8.19 -13.47
C ILE A 296 9.73 -9.46 -13.31
N GLN A 297 9.10 -10.63 -13.40
CA GLN A 297 9.81 -11.91 -13.40
C GLN A 297 10.76 -12.02 -14.60
N ASN A 298 10.28 -11.75 -15.82
CA ASN A 298 11.08 -11.82 -17.03
C ASN A 298 12.21 -10.78 -17.01
N LEU A 299 11.94 -9.57 -16.48
CA LEU A 299 12.96 -8.57 -16.21
C LEU A 299 14.04 -9.09 -15.24
N ASN A 300 13.64 -9.75 -14.15
CA ASN A 300 14.56 -10.33 -13.18
C ASN A 300 15.39 -11.46 -13.79
N ASP A 301 14.79 -12.35 -14.58
CA ASP A 301 15.48 -13.46 -15.23
C ASP A 301 16.60 -12.95 -16.15
N VAL A 302 16.31 -11.91 -16.95
CA VAL A 302 17.32 -11.26 -17.81
C VAL A 302 18.38 -10.53 -16.97
N TYR A 303 17.99 -9.87 -15.88
CA TYR A 303 18.93 -9.22 -14.97
C TYR A 303 19.91 -10.22 -14.34
N VAL A 304 19.39 -11.32 -13.77
CA VAL A 304 20.17 -12.37 -13.11
C VAL A 304 21.10 -13.08 -14.10
N LYS A 305 20.65 -13.32 -15.34
CA LYS A 305 21.46 -13.94 -16.41
C LYS A 305 22.81 -13.23 -16.62
N PHE A 306 22.84 -11.91 -16.50
CA PHE A 306 24.06 -11.11 -16.69
C PHE A 306 24.76 -10.76 -15.37
N LYS A 307 24.16 -11.07 -14.22
CA LYS A 307 24.67 -10.69 -12.89
C LYS A 307 25.86 -11.57 -12.51
N LYS A 308 26.98 -10.91 -12.22
CA LYS A 308 28.17 -11.57 -11.66
C LYS A 308 27.87 -12.14 -10.28
N ALA A 309 28.27 -13.39 -10.06
CA ALA A 309 28.25 -14.00 -8.74
C ALA A 309 29.54 -13.65 -7.99
N ASP A 310 30.68 -13.67 -8.69
CA ASP A 310 31.99 -13.43 -8.12
C ASP A 310 32.82 -12.41 -8.91
N ASN A 311 33.95 -11.99 -8.32
CA ASN A 311 34.92 -11.10 -8.96
C ASN A 311 35.67 -11.77 -10.13
N LEU A 312 35.61 -13.09 -10.26
CA LEU A 312 36.23 -13.86 -11.33
C LEU A 312 35.61 -13.57 -12.69
N TRP A 313 36.32 -13.93 -13.76
CA TRP A 313 35.79 -13.85 -15.12
C TRP A 313 34.76 -14.95 -15.34
N GLU A 314 33.56 -14.57 -15.78
CA GLU A 314 32.47 -15.50 -16.10
C GLU A 314 31.98 -15.17 -17.52
N LYS A 315 31.90 -16.16 -18.40
CA LYS A 315 31.50 -15.95 -19.80
C LYS A 315 30.09 -15.36 -19.87
N GLY A 316 29.95 -14.21 -20.51
CA GLY A 316 28.66 -13.53 -20.68
C GLY A 316 28.24 -12.65 -19.50
N LYS A 317 29.00 -12.61 -18.39
CA LYS A 317 28.71 -11.73 -17.25
C LYS A 317 29.77 -10.63 -17.15
N TYR A 318 29.29 -9.39 -17.10
CA TYR A 318 30.13 -8.22 -17.27
C TYR A 318 30.12 -7.37 -16.00
N ARG A 319 31.23 -6.67 -15.73
CA ARG A 319 31.28 -5.62 -14.67
C ARG A 319 30.62 -4.32 -15.13
N THR A 320 29.71 -4.39 -16.09
CA THR A 320 29.05 -3.23 -16.69
C THR A 320 27.80 -2.87 -15.88
N PRO A 321 27.65 -1.60 -15.48
CA PRO A 321 26.47 -1.15 -14.75
C PRO A 321 25.20 -1.47 -15.51
N TYR A 322 24.14 -1.84 -14.80
CA TYR A 322 22.82 -1.98 -15.41
C TYR A 322 22.26 -0.63 -15.84
N PRO A 323 21.40 -0.63 -16.88
CA PRO A 323 20.57 0.53 -17.17
C PRO A 323 19.75 0.88 -15.93
N LYS A 324 19.50 2.17 -15.71
CA LYS A 324 18.62 2.62 -14.62
C LYS A 324 17.19 2.56 -15.12
N ILE A 325 16.38 1.69 -14.54
CA ILE A 325 14.97 1.55 -14.87
C ILE A 325 14.16 2.20 -13.75
N ILE A 326 13.26 3.11 -14.12
CA ILE A 326 12.34 3.81 -13.23
C ILE A 326 10.93 3.45 -13.67
N LEU A 327 10.18 2.79 -12.79
CA LEU A 327 8.78 2.41 -12.99
C LEU A 327 7.93 3.33 -12.12
N SER A 328 7.13 4.20 -12.72
CA SER A 328 6.08 4.92 -12.02
C SER A 328 4.83 4.06 -12.07
N THR A 329 4.36 3.57 -10.91
CA THR A 329 3.27 2.59 -10.87
C THR A 329 2.28 2.89 -9.74
N HIS A 330 1.06 2.42 -9.95
CA HIS A 330 -0.01 2.30 -8.97
C HIS A 330 -0.37 0.84 -8.70
N SER A 331 0.34 -0.12 -9.30
CA SER A 331 0.06 -1.55 -9.20
C SER A 331 0.73 -2.19 -7.98
N PRO A 332 -0.05 -2.74 -7.03
CA PRO A 332 0.49 -3.54 -5.93
C PRO A 332 1.24 -4.78 -6.43
N ALA A 333 0.83 -5.37 -7.56
CA ALA A 333 1.47 -6.55 -8.12
C ALA A 333 2.91 -6.28 -8.57
N ILE A 334 3.16 -5.14 -9.24
CA ILE A 334 4.51 -4.72 -9.64
C ILE A 334 5.38 -4.47 -8.41
N LEU A 335 4.85 -3.70 -7.45
CA LEU A 335 5.57 -3.39 -6.21
C LEU A 335 5.95 -4.65 -5.45
N LYS A 336 5.00 -5.58 -5.30
CA LYS A 336 5.20 -6.88 -4.68
C LYS A 336 6.32 -7.65 -5.35
N SER A 337 6.27 -7.81 -6.67
CA SER A 337 7.26 -8.59 -7.42
C SER A 337 8.64 -7.95 -7.36
N VAL A 338 8.75 -6.62 -7.43
CA VAL A 338 10.04 -5.92 -7.32
C VAL A 338 10.68 -6.17 -5.95
N ILE A 339 9.94 -6.01 -4.85
CA ILE A 339 10.45 -6.25 -3.48
C ILE A 339 10.90 -7.70 -3.29
N LYS A 340 10.16 -8.67 -3.84
CA LYS A 340 10.46 -10.10 -3.66
C LYS A 340 11.65 -10.57 -4.49
N LEU A 341 11.80 -10.07 -5.73
CA LEU A 341 12.78 -10.57 -6.69
C LEU A 341 14.12 -9.82 -6.66
N PHE A 342 14.11 -8.53 -6.31
CA PHE A 342 15.32 -7.71 -6.17
C PHE A 342 15.50 -7.42 -4.70
N ASN A 343 16.42 -8.10 -4.01
CA ASN A 343 16.47 -8.08 -2.54
C ASN A 343 17.71 -7.38 -1.96
N THR A 344 18.56 -6.81 -2.80
CA THR A 344 19.76 -6.09 -2.36
C THR A 344 19.66 -4.57 -2.57
N PRO A 345 20.33 -3.75 -1.72
CA PRO A 345 20.30 -2.28 -1.80
C PRO A 345 20.71 -1.68 -3.15
N GLU A 346 21.58 -2.37 -3.87
CA GLU A 346 22.11 -1.92 -5.16
C GLU A 346 21.12 -2.22 -6.32
N GLU A 347 20.31 -3.27 -6.16
CA GLU A 347 19.41 -3.76 -7.21
C GLU A 347 18.16 -2.92 -7.34
N HIS A 348 17.46 -2.62 -6.25
CA HIS A 348 16.22 -1.87 -6.32
C HIS A 348 16.16 -0.70 -5.36
N LYS A 349 15.22 0.23 -5.56
CA LYS A 349 14.78 1.23 -4.58
C LYS A 349 13.33 1.64 -4.79
N ILE A 350 12.67 2.07 -3.72
CA ILE A 350 11.27 2.51 -3.77
C ILE A 350 11.16 3.92 -3.22
N TYR A 351 10.65 4.83 -4.05
CA TYR A 351 10.37 6.22 -3.74
C TYR A 351 8.87 6.40 -3.58
N HIS A 352 8.44 6.89 -2.43
CA HIS A 352 7.05 7.16 -2.14
C HIS A 352 6.79 8.67 -2.21
N LEU A 353 5.95 9.07 -3.16
CA LEU A 353 5.57 10.46 -3.40
C LEU A 353 4.24 10.77 -2.73
N THR A 354 4.21 11.88 -1.99
CA THR A 354 2.99 12.42 -1.38
C THR A 354 2.83 13.89 -1.75
N ASN A 355 1.61 14.39 -1.53
CA ASN A 355 1.31 15.81 -1.66
C ASN A 355 1.12 16.39 -0.26
N ASN A 356 1.87 17.43 0.07
CA ASN A 356 1.74 18.19 1.31
C ASN A 356 1.48 19.65 0.96
N ALA A 357 0.29 20.21 1.25
CA ALA A 357 -0.05 21.59 0.90
C ALA A 357 0.31 21.98 -0.56
N GLU A 358 -0.11 21.16 -1.53
CA GLU A 358 0.17 21.32 -2.97
C GLU A 358 1.64 21.19 -3.39
N MET A 359 2.52 20.71 -2.50
CA MET A 359 3.91 20.41 -2.81
C MET A 359 4.15 18.91 -2.90
N THR A 360 4.83 18.46 -3.94
CA THR A 360 5.28 17.06 -4.04
C THR A 360 6.47 16.82 -3.11
N VAL A 361 6.32 15.89 -2.18
CA VAL A 361 7.38 15.42 -1.27
C VAL A 361 7.70 13.96 -1.58
N CYS A 362 8.96 13.56 -1.36
CA CYS A 362 9.45 12.21 -1.59
C CYS A 362 10.03 11.62 -0.30
N SER A 363 9.66 10.38 0.03
CA SER A 363 10.38 9.57 1.01
C SER A 363 10.93 8.30 0.35
N VAL A 364 12.08 7.81 0.82
CA VAL A 364 12.64 6.53 0.38
C VAL A 364 12.14 5.45 1.32
N MET A 365 11.37 4.51 0.80
CA MET A 365 10.81 3.41 1.59
C MET A 365 11.90 2.44 2.04
N ASN A 366 11.81 1.96 3.28
CA ASN A 366 12.60 0.83 3.76
C ASN A 366 12.02 -0.47 3.18
N SER A 367 12.46 -0.81 1.97
CA SER A 367 11.91 -1.91 1.17
C SER A 367 12.67 -3.23 1.28
N TYR A 368 13.71 -3.30 2.11
CA TYR A 368 14.50 -4.51 2.32
C TYR A 368 14.08 -5.18 3.62
N PHE A 369 13.61 -6.41 3.51
CA PHE A 369 13.13 -7.19 4.64
C PHE A 369 14.00 -8.42 4.84
N ASN A 370 14.68 -8.49 5.99
CA ASN A 370 15.56 -9.61 6.32
C ASN A 370 14.77 -10.87 6.72
N ASP A 371 13.53 -10.73 7.19
CA ASP A 371 12.71 -11.86 7.60
C ASP A 371 12.09 -12.56 6.37
N LYS A 372 12.63 -13.73 6.02
CA LYS A 372 12.11 -14.57 4.93
C LYS A 372 10.64 -14.97 5.13
N ARG A 373 10.17 -15.08 6.38
CA ARG A 373 8.76 -15.42 6.66
C ARG A 373 7.85 -14.28 6.21
N PHE A 374 8.26 -13.04 6.45
CA PHE A 374 7.54 -11.86 5.96
C PHE A 374 7.50 -11.85 4.43
N LEU A 375 8.64 -12.02 3.75
CA LEU A 375 8.69 -12.03 2.27
C LEU A 375 7.81 -13.13 1.65
N ASN A 376 7.70 -14.28 2.31
CA ASN A 376 6.83 -15.37 1.85
C ASN A 376 5.34 -15.03 2.01
N LEU A 377 4.97 -14.35 3.11
CA LEU A 377 3.60 -13.91 3.38
C LEU A 377 3.21 -12.63 2.61
N PHE A 378 4.19 -11.81 2.23
CA PHE A 378 3.98 -10.54 1.55
C PHE A 378 3.31 -10.76 0.19
N SER A 379 2.10 -10.23 0.09
CA SER A 379 1.17 -10.39 -1.02
C SER A 379 0.69 -9.03 -1.54
N GLU A 380 -0.28 -9.03 -2.46
CA GLU A 380 -0.86 -7.80 -3.00
C GLU A 380 -1.65 -7.02 -1.96
N ASN A 381 -2.20 -7.70 -0.95
CA ASN A 381 -2.95 -7.05 0.11
C ASN A 381 -2.06 -6.12 0.93
N GLU A 382 -0.84 -6.57 1.27
CA GLU A 382 0.14 -5.75 1.98
C GLU A 382 0.71 -4.66 1.07
N ALA A 383 1.03 -4.99 -0.18
CA ALA A 383 1.56 -4.02 -1.13
C ALA A 383 0.56 -2.89 -1.43
N LYS A 384 -0.75 -3.17 -1.42
CA LYS A 384 -1.81 -2.18 -1.59
C LYS A 384 -1.74 -1.08 -0.52
N LEU A 385 -1.34 -1.40 0.70
CA LEU A 385 -1.26 -0.45 1.82
C LEU A 385 -0.30 0.71 1.53
N PHE A 386 0.70 0.50 0.67
CA PHE A 386 1.64 1.53 0.26
C PHE A 386 1.07 2.56 -0.73
N PHE A 387 -0.20 2.41 -1.12
CA PHE A 387 -0.96 3.35 -1.94
C PHE A 387 -2.15 3.97 -1.20
N SER A 388 -2.37 3.60 0.07
CA SER A 388 -3.55 3.97 0.86
C SER A 388 -3.61 5.45 1.21
N ASN A 389 -4.83 5.95 1.43
CA ASN A 389 -4.99 7.29 2.00
C ASN A 389 -4.72 7.34 3.49
N PHE A 390 -5.18 6.30 4.17
CA PHE A 390 -5.04 6.11 5.59
C PHE A 390 -5.17 4.61 5.85
N ILE A 391 -4.37 4.08 6.76
CA ILE A 391 -4.42 2.66 7.11
C ILE A 391 -4.95 2.51 8.53
N LEU A 392 -6.01 1.72 8.71
CA LEU A 392 -6.47 1.32 10.03
C LEU A 392 -6.06 -0.13 10.28
N PHE A 393 -5.05 -0.32 11.12
CA PHE A 393 -4.63 -1.63 11.58
C PHE A 393 -5.52 -2.07 12.72
N VAL A 394 -6.10 -3.25 12.59
CA VAL A 394 -7.04 -3.81 13.56
C VAL A 394 -6.63 -5.22 13.98
N GLU A 395 -7.13 -5.66 15.13
CA GLU A 395 -6.79 -6.95 15.72
C GLU A 395 -7.46 -8.13 15.01
N GLY A 396 -8.72 -7.98 14.58
CA GLY A 396 -9.44 -9.10 13.96
C GLY A 396 -10.64 -8.71 13.09
N ALA A 397 -11.40 -9.75 12.74
CA ALA A 397 -12.55 -9.64 11.85
C ALA A 397 -13.70 -8.78 12.39
N THR A 398 -13.89 -8.69 13.71
CA THR A 398 -14.97 -7.91 14.33
C THR A 398 -14.81 -6.41 14.05
N GLU A 399 -13.59 -5.88 14.11
CA GLU A 399 -13.28 -4.50 13.77
C GLU A 399 -13.44 -4.25 12.27
N ILE A 400 -13.03 -5.21 11.42
CA ILE A 400 -13.26 -5.14 9.97
C ILE A 400 -14.75 -5.05 9.69
N GLU A 401 -15.57 -5.88 10.34
CA GLU A 401 -17.02 -5.87 10.20
C GLU A 401 -17.62 -4.51 10.61
N LEU A 402 -17.21 -3.98 11.77
CA LEU A 402 -17.68 -2.70 12.28
C LEU A 402 -17.31 -1.52 11.38
N PHE A 403 -16.02 -1.29 11.13
CA PHE A 403 -15.57 -0.15 10.34
C PHE A 403 -15.81 -0.35 8.83
N GLY A 404 -16.03 -1.60 8.41
CA GLY A 404 -16.43 -1.98 7.06
C GLY A 404 -17.92 -1.74 6.78
N ASN A 405 -18.76 -1.64 7.82
CA ASN A 405 -20.22 -1.56 7.72
C ASN A 405 -20.69 -0.39 6.84
N LYS A 406 -21.62 -0.69 5.93
CA LYS A 406 -22.15 0.27 4.96
C LYS A 406 -22.82 1.48 5.62
N TYR A 407 -23.64 1.27 6.65
CA TYR A 407 -24.37 2.35 7.32
C TYR A 407 -23.44 3.27 8.11
N ILE A 408 -22.39 2.73 8.73
CA ILE A 408 -21.35 3.56 9.35
C ILE A 408 -20.62 4.40 8.29
N LYS A 409 -20.27 3.82 7.13
CA LYS A 409 -19.63 4.55 6.02
C LYS A 409 -20.54 5.57 5.33
N GLU A 410 -21.86 5.41 5.43
CA GLU A 410 -22.83 6.42 5.01
C GLU A 410 -22.89 7.56 6.02
N LEU A 411 -22.92 7.26 7.32
CA LEU A 411 -22.93 8.28 8.37
C LEU A 411 -21.60 9.04 8.46
N PHE A 412 -20.48 8.36 8.20
CA PHE A 412 -19.13 8.93 8.23
C PHE A 412 -18.38 8.63 6.93
N PRO A 413 -18.56 9.45 5.88
CA PRO A 413 -17.97 9.22 4.56
C PRO A 413 -16.45 9.18 4.52
N THR A 414 -15.76 9.75 5.52
CA THR A 414 -14.29 9.69 5.67
C THR A 414 -13.78 8.24 5.73
N LEU A 415 -14.57 7.32 6.29
CA LEU A 415 -14.26 5.88 6.35
C LEU A 415 -14.30 5.18 4.99
N ARG A 416 -14.78 5.82 3.93
CA ARG A 416 -14.66 5.27 2.56
C ARG A 416 -13.25 5.44 1.99
N LYS A 417 -12.44 6.32 2.60
CA LYS A 417 -11.07 6.60 2.16
C LYS A 417 -10.04 5.75 2.90
N ILE A 418 -10.42 4.98 3.92
CA ILE A 418 -9.47 4.19 4.71
C ILE A 418 -9.35 2.77 4.17
N ASP A 419 -8.14 2.20 4.26
CA ASP A 419 -7.92 0.78 4.09
C ASP A 419 -7.87 0.11 5.47
N LEU A 420 -8.76 -0.87 5.67
CA LEU A 420 -8.82 -1.70 6.87
C LEU A 420 -7.90 -2.91 6.68
N TYR A 421 -7.04 -3.19 7.65
CA TYR A 421 -6.12 -4.32 7.57
C TYR A 421 -6.01 -5.04 8.92
N GLU A 422 -6.45 -6.30 8.95
CA GLU A 422 -6.21 -7.20 10.08
C GLU A 422 -4.75 -7.65 10.04
N THR A 423 -4.05 -7.48 11.16
CA THR A 423 -2.61 -7.77 11.22
C THR A 423 -2.22 -8.51 12.48
N ASN A 424 -1.23 -9.37 12.33
CA ASN A 424 -0.46 -9.87 13.47
C ASN A 424 0.76 -8.98 13.72
N GLU A 425 1.47 -9.21 14.83
CA GLU A 425 2.63 -8.39 15.21
C GLU A 425 3.77 -8.43 14.19
N VAL A 426 3.99 -9.58 13.55
CA VAL A 426 5.11 -9.78 12.61
C VAL A 426 4.90 -8.91 11.36
N MET A 427 3.68 -8.97 10.79
CA MET A 427 3.31 -8.18 9.62
C MET A 427 3.27 -6.68 9.95
N LEU A 428 2.71 -6.32 11.10
CA LEU A 428 2.61 -4.92 11.52
C LEU A 428 4.00 -4.27 11.64
N LYS A 429 4.98 -4.95 12.24
CA LYS A 429 6.34 -4.41 12.38
C LYS A 429 6.99 -4.07 11.04
N ALA A 430 6.69 -4.83 9.98
CA ALA A 430 7.27 -4.62 8.66
C ALA A 430 6.52 -3.55 7.83
N ILE A 431 5.20 -3.48 7.95
CA ILE A 431 4.34 -2.64 7.10
C ILE A 431 3.99 -1.29 7.74
N ARG A 432 4.16 -1.15 9.06
CA ARG A 432 3.86 0.11 9.77
C ARG A 432 4.57 1.28 9.09
N PRO A 433 3.83 2.33 8.64
CA PRO A 433 4.41 3.42 7.86
C PRO A 433 5.64 4.10 8.48
N THR A 434 5.68 4.24 9.81
CA THR A 434 6.87 4.78 10.51
C THR A 434 8.10 3.90 10.36
N ASN A 435 7.94 2.58 10.37
CA ASN A 435 9.05 1.63 10.22
C ASN A 435 9.50 1.52 8.77
N SER A 436 8.54 1.57 7.83
CA SER A 436 8.80 1.52 6.39
C SER A 436 9.23 2.88 5.79
N ASN A 437 9.34 3.94 6.60
CA ASN A 437 9.64 5.31 6.17
C ASN A 437 8.67 5.87 5.10
N LEU A 438 7.37 5.69 5.36
CA LEU A 438 6.28 6.12 4.51
C LEU A 438 5.51 7.28 5.15
N LEU A 439 5.09 8.22 4.31
CA LEU A 439 4.32 9.41 4.70
C LEU A 439 2.79 9.15 4.67
N ILE A 440 2.37 7.92 4.95
CA ILE A 440 0.96 7.52 4.99
C ILE A 440 0.46 7.58 6.43
N PRO A 441 -0.60 8.35 6.73
CA PRO A 441 -1.18 8.37 8.06
C PRO A 441 -1.83 7.02 8.38
N TYR A 442 -1.76 6.58 9.63
CA TYR A 442 -2.34 5.33 10.06
C TYR A 442 -2.78 5.39 11.52
N LEU A 443 -3.55 4.40 11.95
CA LEU A 443 -3.86 4.16 13.36
C LEU A 443 -3.87 2.66 13.61
N VAL A 444 -3.28 2.24 14.73
CA VAL A 444 -3.34 0.86 15.21
C VAL A 444 -4.31 0.77 16.37
N ILE A 445 -5.34 -0.05 16.25
CA ILE A 445 -6.31 -0.32 17.32
C ILE A 445 -5.96 -1.63 18.00
N TYR A 446 -5.87 -1.61 19.32
CA TYR A 446 -5.74 -2.78 20.16
C TYR A 446 -6.80 -2.82 21.25
N ASP A 447 -7.18 -4.02 21.65
CA ASP A 447 -7.94 -4.23 22.86
C ASP A 447 -7.08 -4.01 24.12
N ALA A 448 -7.73 -3.70 25.25
CA ALA A 448 -7.06 -3.39 26.51
C ALA A 448 -6.15 -4.52 27.00
N ASP A 449 -6.47 -5.77 26.70
CA ASP A 449 -5.72 -6.94 27.16
C ASP A 449 -4.39 -7.15 26.43
N LYS A 450 -4.15 -6.41 25.34
CA LYS A 450 -2.84 -6.34 24.69
C LYS A 450 -1.83 -5.50 25.48
N MET A 451 -2.32 -4.69 26.41
CA MET A 451 -1.52 -3.82 27.25
C MET A 451 -1.62 -4.18 28.74
N ILE A 452 -2.79 -4.65 29.19
CA ILE A 452 -3.11 -4.84 30.60
C ILE A 452 -3.55 -6.29 30.86
N ASP A 453 -2.89 -6.95 31.79
CA ASP A 453 -3.36 -8.20 32.38
C ASP A 453 -3.87 -7.97 33.82
N VAL A 454 -4.95 -8.65 34.18
CA VAL A 454 -5.59 -8.53 35.49
C VAL A 454 -5.50 -9.87 36.22
N ASP A 455 -4.73 -9.90 37.30
CA ASP A 455 -4.66 -11.04 38.21
C ASP A 455 -5.83 -10.98 39.18
N MET A 456 -6.87 -11.77 38.92
CA MET A 456 -8.07 -11.84 39.76
C MET A 456 -7.87 -12.54 41.12
N ARG A 457 -6.78 -13.30 41.26
CA ARG A 457 -6.46 -13.99 42.51
C ARG A 457 -5.82 -13.02 43.49
N ASN A 458 -4.86 -12.24 43.00
CA ASN A 458 -4.14 -11.25 43.82
C ASN A 458 -4.75 -9.84 43.74
N GLU A 459 -5.74 -9.64 42.88
CA GLU A 459 -6.42 -8.36 42.63
C GLU A 459 -5.43 -7.29 42.18
N LYS A 460 -4.56 -7.64 41.23
CA LYS A 460 -3.47 -6.78 40.75
C LYS A 460 -3.56 -6.57 39.25
N ILE A 461 -3.01 -5.45 38.80
CA ILE A 461 -2.88 -5.12 37.40
C ILE A 461 -1.41 -5.23 37.01
N ASN A 462 -1.14 -5.87 35.87
CA ASN A 462 0.17 -6.04 35.27
C ASN A 462 0.18 -5.36 33.90
N PHE A 463 1.23 -4.59 33.60
CA PHE A 463 1.42 -4.04 32.26
C PHE A 463 2.27 -4.98 31.42
N LEU A 464 1.72 -5.42 30.29
CA LEU A 464 2.38 -6.35 29.39
C LEU A 464 3.52 -5.67 28.62
N SER A 465 4.52 -6.46 28.26
CA SER A 465 5.71 -6.02 27.52
C SER A 465 5.75 -6.58 26.10
N LYS A 466 4.58 -6.70 25.46
CA LYS A 466 4.39 -7.28 24.13
C LYS A 466 3.96 -6.22 23.10
N GLU A 467 2.69 -6.22 22.68
CA GLU A 467 2.14 -5.37 21.64
C GLU A 467 2.29 -3.88 21.98
N VAL A 468 1.90 -3.49 23.20
CA VAL A 468 2.04 -2.11 23.71
C VAL A 468 2.85 -2.10 24.99
N ASN A 469 4.16 -1.89 24.84
CA ASN A 469 5.09 -1.85 25.96
C ASN A 469 5.22 -0.44 26.55
N LEU A 470 4.38 -0.14 27.54
CA LEU A 470 4.39 1.16 28.23
C LEU A 470 5.73 1.49 28.88
N LYS A 471 6.50 0.50 29.33
CA LYS A 471 7.80 0.73 29.99
C LYS A 471 8.82 1.26 28.99
N LEU A 472 8.91 0.65 27.80
CA LEU A 472 9.77 1.14 26.71
C LEU A 472 9.36 2.52 26.23
N ILE A 473 8.06 2.74 26.05
CA ILE A 473 7.50 4.05 25.65
C ILE A 473 7.83 5.11 26.70
N THR A 474 7.72 4.79 27.99
CA THR A 474 8.05 5.74 29.06
C THR A 474 9.53 6.12 29.04
N GLU A 475 10.43 5.14 28.85
CA GLU A 475 11.87 5.40 28.78
C GLU A 475 12.25 6.28 27.58
N SER A 476 11.54 6.20 26.45
CA SER A 476 11.83 7.06 25.28
C SER A 476 11.60 8.56 25.59
N TYR A 477 10.64 8.90 26.45
CA TYR A 477 10.37 10.28 26.87
C TYR A 477 11.30 10.79 27.98
N LYS A 478 12.09 9.92 28.62
CA LYS A 478 12.90 10.28 29.80
C LYS A 478 13.92 11.37 29.53
N LYS A 479 14.49 11.38 28.31
CA LYS A 479 15.55 12.30 27.87
C LYS A 479 15.02 13.64 27.32
N ASN A 480 13.71 13.85 27.30
CA ASN A 480 13.13 15.09 26.79
C ASN A 480 13.32 16.26 27.76
N TYR A 481 13.48 17.46 27.20
CA TYR A 481 13.71 18.70 27.95
C TYR A 481 12.60 18.99 28.97
N TRP A 482 12.95 19.62 30.10
CA TRP A 482 12.06 19.79 31.26
C TRP A 482 10.71 20.49 30.94
N ASN A 483 10.72 21.46 30.02
CA ASN A 483 9.52 22.21 29.60
C ASN A 483 8.85 21.67 28.33
N SER A 484 9.24 20.48 27.85
CA SER A 484 8.60 19.88 26.68
C SER A 484 7.37 19.05 27.07
N ASP A 485 6.39 18.95 26.16
CA ASP A 485 5.26 18.03 26.29
C ASP A 485 5.73 16.59 26.58
N GLY A 486 6.87 16.21 26.00
CA GLY A 486 7.54 14.93 26.24
C GLY A 486 7.86 14.66 27.71
N ARG A 487 8.32 15.66 28.47
CA ARG A 487 8.57 15.48 29.92
C ARG A 487 7.26 15.32 30.69
N GLY A 488 6.21 16.04 30.30
CA GLY A 488 4.86 15.86 30.84
C GLY A 488 4.32 14.45 30.59
N HIS A 489 4.55 13.90 29.40
CA HIS A 489 4.21 12.51 29.05
C HIS A 489 4.97 11.50 29.91
N TYR A 490 6.28 11.69 30.10
CA TYR A 490 7.11 10.85 30.97
C TYR A 490 6.54 10.76 32.41
N LEU A 491 6.25 11.90 33.04
CA LEU A 491 5.75 11.93 34.41
C LEU A 491 4.38 11.24 34.54
N LYS A 492 3.47 11.47 33.58
CA LYS A 492 2.15 10.83 33.54
C LYS A 492 2.27 9.32 33.42
N LEU A 493 3.05 8.82 32.46
CA LEU A 493 3.24 7.38 32.26
C LEU A 493 3.97 6.72 33.44
N LYS A 494 4.97 7.38 34.02
CA LYS A 494 5.66 6.90 35.22
C LYS A 494 4.68 6.71 36.38
N ASN A 495 3.79 7.68 36.62
CA ASN A 495 2.77 7.57 37.67
C ASN A 495 1.78 6.42 37.41
N ILE A 496 1.44 6.16 36.15
CA ILE A 496 0.57 5.04 35.76
C ILE A 496 1.29 3.70 36.00
N ILE A 497 2.56 3.59 35.63
CA ILE A 497 3.36 2.36 35.83
C ILE A 497 3.50 2.04 37.33
N LEU A 498 3.55 3.04 38.21
CA LEU A 498 3.58 2.82 39.66
C LEU A 498 2.33 2.10 40.20
N LEU A 499 1.22 2.09 39.44
CA LEU A 499 0.01 1.36 39.81
C LEU A 499 0.16 -0.16 39.62
N GLU A 500 1.19 -0.60 38.88
CA GLU A 500 1.50 -2.01 38.66
C GLU A 500 1.70 -2.73 40.00
N LYS A 501 1.15 -3.94 40.15
CA LYS A 501 1.23 -4.77 41.36
C LYS A 501 0.60 -4.18 42.64
N GLN A 502 0.01 -2.99 42.60
CA GLN A 502 -0.82 -2.48 43.69
C GLN A 502 -2.14 -3.25 43.72
N LYS A 503 -2.62 -3.60 44.93
CA LYS A 503 -3.92 -4.26 45.09
C LYS A 503 -5.05 -3.29 44.70
N LYS A 504 -5.99 -3.75 43.86
CA LYS A 504 -7.17 -3.01 43.38
C LYS A 504 -8.41 -3.83 43.70
N GLU A 505 -9.17 -3.39 44.67
CA GLU A 505 -10.36 -4.09 45.15
C GLU A 505 -11.35 -4.38 44.01
N LEU A 506 -11.77 -5.65 43.92
CA LEU A 506 -12.75 -6.12 42.97
C LEU A 506 -14.12 -6.22 43.62
N THR A 507 -15.19 -6.16 42.81
CA THR A 507 -16.54 -6.45 43.30
C THR A 507 -16.69 -7.92 43.70
N ASN A 508 -17.71 -8.26 44.49
CA ASN A 508 -17.97 -9.65 44.94
C ASN A 508 -18.00 -10.66 43.77
N ASN A 509 -18.52 -10.25 42.61
CA ASN A 509 -18.60 -11.09 41.42
C ASN A 509 -17.33 -11.09 40.56
N LYS A 510 -16.32 -10.26 40.91
CA LYS A 510 -15.02 -10.08 40.23
C LYS A 510 -15.08 -9.65 38.77
N ILE A 511 -16.22 -9.12 38.32
CA ILE A 511 -16.41 -8.62 36.95
C ILE A 511 -16.05 -7.14 36.78
N LYS A 512 -15.85 -6.40 37.88
CA LYS A 512 -15.50 -4.98 37.93
C LYS A 512 -14.52 -4.68 39.05
N PHE A 513 -13.88 -3.52 38.93
CA PHE A 513 -13.17 -2.88 40.03
C PHE A 513 -14.13 -2.02 40.86
N SER A 514 -13.96 -2.00 42.18
CA SER A 514 -14.83 -1.23 43.09
C SER A 514 -14.48 0.26 43.05
N ASN A 515 -13.21 0.60 43.29
CA ASN A 515 -12.74 1.99 43.44
C ASN A 515 -11.76 2.43 42.34
N PHE A 516 -11.46 1.56 41.37
CA PHE A 516 -10.44 1.80 40.37
C PHE A 516 -11.03 1.95 38.97
N ASN A 517 -10.79 3.09 38.33
CA ASN A 517 -11.31 3.38 37.00
C ASN A 517 -10.25 3.15 35.92
N ILE A 518 -10.25 1.93 35.36
CA ILE A 518 -9.34 1.54 34.28
C ILE A 518 -9.55 2.40 33.01
N LYS A 519 -10.79 2.84 32.73
CA LYS A 519 -11.13 3.64 31.55
C LYS A 519 -10.42 5.00 31.56
N ASN A 520 -10.33 5.63 32.74
CA ASN A 520 -9.62 6.91 32.88
C ASN A 520 -8.12 6.76 32.60
N ILE A 521 -7.50 5.68 33.07
CA ILE A 521 -6.09 5.40 32.80
C ILE A 521 -5.85 5.15 31.31
N ILE A 522 -6.70 4.33 30.67
CA ILE A 522 -6.61 4.07 29.24
C ILE A 522 -6.78 5.37 28.43
N ASN A 523 -7.70 6.27 28.82
CA ASN A 523 -7.83 7.59 28.20
C ASN A 523 -6.57 8.45 28.33
N GLN A 524 -5.95 8.48 29.51
CA GLN A 524 -4.70 9.20 29.72
C GLN A 524 -3.57 8.65 28.86
N ILE A 525 -3.48 7.33 28.72
CA ILE A 525 -2.50 6.65 27.86
C ILE A 525 -2.79 6.99 26.39
N ASN A 526 -4.05 6.88 25.94
CA ASN A 526 -4.45 7.16 24.57
C ASN A 526 -4.13 8.60 24.12
N ASN A 527 -4.24 9.58 25.01
CA ASN A 527 -3.87 10.97 24.72
C ASN A 527 -2.38 11.12 24.36
N ILE A 528 -1.53 10.18 24.81
CA ILE A 528 -0.09 10.14 24.51
C ILE A 528 0.16 9.27 23.28
N LEU A 529 -0.41 8.05 23.24
CA LEU A 529 -0.18 7.09 22.16
C LEU A 529 -0.73 7.55 20.81
N ARG A 530 -1.90 8.20 20.76
CA ARG A 530 -2.49 8.65 19.50
C ARG A 530 -1.60 9.67 18.77
N LYS A 531 -1.01 10.62 19.51
CA LYS A 531 -0.19 11.69 18.93
C LYS A 531 1.19 11.22 18.48
N ASN A 532 1.83 10.35 19.27
CA ASN A 532 3.25 10.05 19.07
C ASN A 532 3.49 8.66 18.48
N GLU A 533 2.59 7.71 18.70
CA GLU A 533 2.72 6.32 18.25
C GLU A 533 1.67 5.92 17.22
N SER A 534 0.66 6.76 16.95
CA SER A 534 -0.48 6.38 16.09
C SER A 534 -1.15 5.08 16.58
N THR A 535 -1.28 4.91 17.89
CA THR A 535 -1.89 3.73 18.52
C THR A 535 -3.06 4.14 19.40
N HIS A 536 -4.13 3.37 19.37
CA HIS A 536 -5.29 3.49 20.23
C HIS A 536 -5.60 2.17 20.93
N ILE A 537 -5.79 2.26 22.25
CA ILE A 537 -6.22 1.16 23.10
C ILE A 537 -7.70 1.34 23.45
N ASN A 538 -8.52 0.35 23.12
CA ASN A 538 -9.92 0.31 23.57
C ASN A 538 -9.97 0.20 25.10
N HIS A 539 -11.03 0.70 25.74
CA HIS A 539 -11.21 0.62 27.20
C HIS A 539 -11.37 -0.82 27.70
N ASN A 540 -11.85 -1.70 26.82
CA ASN A 540 -12.09 -3.11 27.07
C ASN A 540 -11.76 -3.87 25.77
N THR A 541 -12.76 -4.46 25.12
CA THR A 541 -12.69 -5.00 23.77
C THR A 541 -13.53 -4.20 22.79
N ILE A 542 -13.43 -4.49 21.49
CA ILE A 542 -14.35 -3.91 20.51
C ILE A 542 -15.81 -4.23 20.81
N GLU A 543 -16.14 -5.43 21.32
CA GLU A 543 -17.50 -5.74 21.78
C GLU A 543 -17.90 -4.89 22.97
N GLY A 544 -16.94 -4.42 23.78
CA GLY A 544 -17.17 -3.45 24.84
C GLY A 544 -17.43 -2.04 24.35
N CYS A 545 -16.90 -1.66 23.18
CA CYS A 545 -17.23 -0.42 22.50
C CYS A 545 -18.66 -0.47 21.95
N VAL A 546 -19.04 -1.62 21.39
CA VAL A 546 -20.36 -1.88 20.80
C VAL A 546 -21.45 -2.08 21.87
N ILE A 547 -21.21 -2.90 22.90
CA ILE A 547 -22.15 -3.15 24.01
C ILE A 547 -21.68 -2.38 25.24
N ASN A 548 -22.30 -1.23 25.51
CA ASN A 548 -21.91 -0.35 26.60
C ASN A 548 -23.12 0.20 27.37
N GLU A 549 -22.87 0.82 28.53
CA GLU A 549 -23.95 1.29 29.41
C GLU A 549 -24.81 2.40 28.79
N LYS A 550 -24.26 3.17 27.84
CA LYS A 550 -24.97 4.26 27.18
C LYS A 550 -25.98 3.74 26.16
N ASN A 551 -25.66 2.65 25.47
CA ASN A 551 -26.52 2.07 24.43
C ASN A 551 -27.25 0.78 24.83
N ILE A 552 -27.09 0.29 26.07
CA ILE A 552 -27.71 -0.98 26.50
C ILE A 552 -29.22 -1.05 26.29
N LYS A 553 -29.93 0.09 26.39
CA LYS A 553 -31.37 0.15 26.09
C LYS A 553 -31.67 -0.16 24.62
N ILE A 554 -30.86 0.39 23.71
CA ILE A 554 -30.96 0.14 22.26
C ILE A 554 -30.60 -1.32 21.97
N PHE A 555 -29.56 -1.84 22.64
CA PHE A 555 -29.15 -3.25 22.50
C PHE A 555 -30.24 -4.23 22.94
N ILE A 556 -30.93 -3.97 24.06
CA ILE A 556 -32.06 -4.81 24.50
C ILE A 556 -33.23 -4.74 23.52
N LYS A 557 -33.54 -3.56 22.96
CA LYS A 557 -34.57 -3.44 21.91
C LYS A 557 -34.20 -4.27 20.68
N TRP A 558 -32.96 -4.18 20.22
CA TRP A 558 -32.45 -4.98 19.11
C TRP A 558 -32.60 -6.48 19.41
N LEU A 559 -32.20 -6.93 20.60
CA LEU A 559 -32.38 -8.33 21.03
C LEU A 559 -33.84 -8.77 20.99
N ILE A 560 -34.78 -7.92 21.40
CA ILE A 560 -36.21 -8.22 21.32
C ILE A 560 -36.63 -8.41 19.86
N CYS A 561 -36.25 -7.48 18.98
CA CYS A 561 -36.58 -7.56 17.56
C CYS A 561 -35.99 -8.81 16.90
N GLU A 562 -34.69 -9.07 17.09
CA GLU A 562 -34.03 -10.27 16.57
C GLU A 562 -34.66 -11.55 17.11
N TYR A 563 -34.98 -11.58 18.41
CA TYR A 563 -35.62 -12.74 19.02
C TYR A 563 -37.02 -12.99 18.45
N GLU A 564 -37.84 -11.94 18.30
CA GLU A 564 -39.19 -12.05 17.74
C GLU A 564 -39.15 -12.47 16.26
N GLU A 565 -38.20 -11.94 15.48
CA GLU A 565 -38.08 -12.19 14.05
C GLU A 565 -37.45 -13.54 13.73
N LYS A 566 -36.36 -13.94 14.39
CA LYS A 566 -35.55 -15.09 13.98
C LYS A 566 -35.96 -16.40 14.66
N VAL A 567 -36.58 -16.34 15.84
CA VAL A 567 -37.05 -17.55 16.53
C VAL A 567 -38.38 -18.00 15.92
N LYS A 568 -38.31 -18.98 15.02
CA LYS A 568 -39.45 -19.56 14.31
C LYS A 568 -39.91 -20.88 14.94
N ILE A 569 -41.19 -21.19 14.76
CA ILE A 569 -41.80 -22.44 15.24
C ILE A 569 -41.09 -23.62 14.56
N GLY A 570 -40.76 -24.64 15.34
CA GLY A 570 -39.88 -25.75 14.94
C GLY A 570 -40.16 -27.05 15.69
N CYS A 571 -41.42 -27.29 16.04
CA CYS A 571 -41.84 -28.42 16.87
C CYS A 571 -41.74 -29.78 16.16
N LYS A 572 -41.61 -30.86 16.94
CA LYS A 572 -41.62 -32.23 16.44
C LYS A 572 -43.06 -32.70 16.24
N GLY A 573 -43.52 -32.82 14.99
CA GLY A 573 -44.89 -33.21 14.65
C GLY A 573 -45.76 -32.02 14.22
N ASN A 574 -47.09 -32.17 14.24
CA ASN A 574 -48.02 -31.12 13.81
C ASN A 574 -48.01 -29.94 14.80
N PRO A 575 -47.68 -28.70 14.35
CA PRO A 575 -47.65 -27.53 15.22
C PRO A 575 -48.94 -27.25 15.97
N ASN A 576 -50.10 -27.43 15.34
CA ASN A 576 -51.38 -27.17 16.01
C ASN A 576 -51.59 -28.13 17.20
N THR A 577 -51.31 -29.42 17.01
CA THR A 577 -51.44 -30.43 18.07
C THR A 577 -50.49 -30.15 19.22
N VAL A 578 -49.23 -29.84 18.93
CA VAL A 578 -48.22 -29.53 19.97
C VAL A 578 -48.62 -28.28 20.74
N ILE A 579 -49.04 -27.22 20.05
CA ILE A 579 -49.48 -25.97 20.69
C ILE A 579 -50.73 -26.22 21.56
N ASP A 580 -51.71 -26.98 21.07
CA ASP A 580 -52.95 -27.26 21.80
C ASP A 580 -52.73 -28.03 23.11
N ILE A 581 -51.77 -28.97 23.13
CA ILE A 581 -51.37 -29.69 24.36
C ILE A 581 -50.94 -28.73 25.47
N HIS A 582 -50.28 -27.62 25.11
CA HIS A 582 -49.83 -26.63 26.08
C HIS A 582 -50.90 -25.56 26.34
N ARG A 583 -51.68 -25.16 25.33
CA ARG A 583 -52.74 -24.16 25.43
C ARG A 583 -53.91 -24.60 26.30
N THR A 584 -54.24 -25.89 26.29
CA THR A 584 -55.35 -26.46 27.08
C THR A 584 -55.00 -26.67 28.55
N LYS A 585 -53.74 -26.52 28.95
CA LYS A 585 -53.33 -26.61 30.37
C LYS A 585 -53.83 -25.40 31.15
N PRO A 586 -54.30 -25.59 32.40
CA PRO A 586 -54.65 -24.47 33.26
C PRO A 586 -53.41 -23.59 33.51
N LYS A 587 -53.60 -22.26 33.55
CA LYS A 587 -52.50 -21.27 33.65
C LYS A 587 -51.49 -21.59 34.76
N ASN A 588 -51.96 -22.11 35.89
CA ASN A 588 -51.19 -22.43 37.08
C ASN A 588 -50.23 -23.63 36.87
N LYS A 589 -50.46 -24.45 35.84
CA LYS A 589 -49.64 -25.62 35.46
C LYS A 589 -48.85 -25.40 34.16
N LEU A 590 -48.91 -24.19 33.59
CA LEU A 590 -48.20 -23.86 32.36
C LEU A 590 -46.74 -23.51 32.67
N ASP A 591 -45.84 -24.43 32.34
CA ASP A 591 -44.39 -24.18 32.34
C ASP A 591 -43.99 -23.54 31.00
N ILE A 592 -43.67 -22.24 31.04
CA ILE A 592 -43.33 -21.43 29.86
C ILE A 592 -42.09 -21.99 29.15
N ASN A 593 -41.07 -22.44 29.89
CA ASN A 593 -39.83 -22.93 29.27
C ASN A 593 -40.07 -24.26 28.57
N LYS A 594 -40.81 -25.19 29.20
CA LYS A 594 -41.19 -26.46 28.55
C LYS A 594 -42.11 -26.24 27.35
N ALA A 595 -43.07 -25.33 27.44
CA ALA A 595 -43.93 -24.98 26.31
C ALA A 595 -43.12 -24.37 25.16
N PHE A 596 -42.18 -23.49 25.49
CA PHE A 596 -41.30 -22.86 24.50
C PHE A 596 -40.42 -23.90 23.79
N ASP A 597 -39.71 -24.77 24.51
CA ASP A 597 -38.84 -25.78 23.89
C ASP A 597 -39.60 -26.80 23.04
N ALA A 598 -40.86 -27.09 23.39
CA ALA A 598 -41.72 -27.95 22.58
C ALA A 598 -42.16 -27.28 21.26
N ILE A 599 -42.51 -25.99 21.31
CA ILE A 599 -43.02 -25.23 20.15
C ILE A 599 -41.89 -24.76 19.23
N TYR A 600 -40.77 -24.28 19.81
CA TYR A 600 -39.64 -23.65 19.13
C TYR A 600 -38.41 -24.59 19.10
N GLY A 601 -38.65 -25.88 18.87
CA GLY A 601 -37.59 -26.88 18.68
C GLY A 601 -36.80 -26.70 17.37
N LYS A 602 -35.87 -27.61 17.08
CA LYS A 602 -35.01 -27.55 15.87
C LYS A 602 -35.53 -28.34 14.66
N ASN A 603 -36.84 -28.64 14.58
CA ASN A 603 -37.35 -29.50 13.50
C ASN A 603 -37.84 -28.68 12.29
N GLU A 604 -37.26 -28.94 11.12
CA GLU A 604 -37.54 -28.23 9.86
C GLU A 604 -38.90 -28.57 9.24
N ASN A 605 -39.50 -29.71 9.61
CA ASN A 605 -40.73 -30.23 9.00
C ASN A 605 -42.02 -29.45 9.32
N SER A 606 -41.93 -28.38 10.12
CA SER A 606 -43.08 -27.58 10.55
C SER A 606 -43.44 -26.42 9.62
N ASN A 607 -42.56 -26.06 8.67
CA ASN A 607 -42.72 -24.88 7.82
C ASN A 607 -43.86 -24.95 6.79
N ASN A 608 -44.38 -26.14 6.48
CA ASN A 608 -45.42 -26.34 5.45
C ASN A 608 -46.85 -26.51 6.01
N ILE A 609 -47.04 -26.42 7.33
CA ILE A 609 -48.34 -26.64 7.97
C ILE A 609 -48.95 -25.28 8.36
N VAL A 610 -50.17 -25.01 7.88
CA VAL A 610 -50.91 -23.79 8.25
C VAL A 610 -51.29 -23.86 9.74
N ILE A 611 -50.81 -22.89 10.52
CA ILE A 611 -51.10 -22.76 11.95
C ILE A 611 -52.39 -21.96 12.12
N THR A 612 -53.30 -22.42 12.98
CA THR A 612 -54.55 -21.68 13.24
C THR A 612 -54.25 -20.34 13.90
N GLY A 613 -55.06 -19.31 13.67
CA GLY A 613 -54.85 -17.98 14.26
C GLY A 613 -54.78 -17.98 15.78
N ILE A 614 -55.55 -18.86 16.43
CA ILE A 614 -55.53 -19.03 17.90
C ILE A 614 -54.20 -19.62 18.37
N ASN A 615 -53.69 -20.65 17.69
CA ASN A 615 -52.42 -21.28 18.04
C ASN A 615 -51.22 -20.38 17.72
N LEU A 616 -51.31 -19.56 16.67
CA LEU A 616 -50.32 -18.53 16.36
C LEU A 616 -50.28 -17.45 17.45
N ASN A 617 -51.43 -16.96 17.91
CA ASN A 617 -51.47 -15.97 19.00
C ASN A 617 -50.91 -16.54 20.31
N PHE A 618 -51.18 -17.81 20.60
CA PHE A 618 -50.65 -18.47 21.79
C PHE A 618 -49.14 -18.71 21.70
N SER A 619 -48.62 -19.14 20.54
CA SER A 619 -47.17 -19.32 20.36
C SER A 619 -46.42 -17.99 20.50
N GLU A 620 -46.93 -16.91 19.91
CA GLU A 620 -46.39 -15.56 20.09
C GLU A 620 -46.42 -15.11 21.56
N TYR A 621 -47.49 -15.44 22.31
CA TYR A 621 -47.54 -15.21 23.76
C TYR A 621 -46.44 -15.99 24.51
N ILE A 622 -46.26 -17.29 24.22
CA ILE A 622 -45.22 -18.12 24.83
C ILE A 622 -43.82 -17.56 24.53
N LYS A 623 -43.56 -17.17 23.27
CA LYS A 623 -42.29 -16.56 22.85
C LYS A 623 -41.98 -15.28 23.63
N ARG A 624 -42.95 -14.39 23.75
CA ARG A 624 -42.82 -13.13 24.50
C ARG A 624 -42.63 -13.36 26.00
N GLU A 625 -43.39 -14.26 26.61
CA GLU A 625 -43.23 -14.56 28.04
C GLU A 625 -41.92 -15.29 28.34
N HIS A 626 -41.45 -16.17 27.45
CA HIS A 626 -40.15 -16.81 27.56
C HIS A 626 -39.01 -15.78 27.58
N PHE A 627 -39.03 -14.81 26.65
CA PHE A 627 -38.06 -13.71 26.65
C PHE A 627 -38.14 -12.85 27.92
N LYS A 628 -39.35 -12.48 28.37
CA LYS A 628 -39.54 -11.69 29.60
C LYS A 628 -39.06 -12.44 30.84
N ASN A 629 -39.20 -13.76 30.90
CA ASN A 629 -38.74 -14.56 32.04
C ASN A 629 -37.24 -14.41 32.29
N LEU A 630 -36.42 -14.30 31.23
CA LEU A 630 -34.99 -14.02 31.38
C LEU A 630 -34.73 -12.70 32.12
N PHE A 631 -35.43 -11.63 31.73
CA PHE A 631 -35.30 -10.32 32.39
C PHE A 631 -35.90 -10.30 33.80
N ARG A 632 -36.95 -11.07 34.06
CA ARG A 632 -37.45 -11.29 35.43
C ARG A 632 -36.41 -11.97 36.32
N GLU A 633 -35.65 -12.93 35.79
CA GLU A 633 -34.55 -13.57 36.54
C GLU A 633 -33.42 -12.59 36.87
N PHE A 634 -33.05 -11.68 35.94
CA PHE A 634 -32.11 -10.61 36.25
C PHE A 634 -32.60 -9.69 37.39
N ILE A 635 -33.87 -9.28 37.34
CA ILE A 635 -34.49 -8.43 38.38
C ILE A 635 -34.55 -9.15 39.72
N LYS A 636 -35.00 -10.41 39.72
CA LYS A 636 -35.12 -11.26 40.92
C LYS A 636 -33.78 -11.41 41.65
N ARG A 637 -32.67 -11.45 40.92
CA ARG A 637 -31.31 -11.55 41.46
C ARG A 637 -30.66 -10.19 41.75
N GLY A 638 -31.40 -9.08 41.62
CA GLY A 638 -30.90 -7.74 41.93
C GLY A 638 -29.81 -7.24 40.98
N VAL A 639 -29.78 -7.72 39.73
CA VAL A 639 -28.74 -7.36 38.77
C VAL A 639 -28.95 -5.92 38.30
N ASN A 640 -27.99 -5.05 38.61
CA ASN A 640 -28.03 -3.65 38.18
C ASN A 640 -27.72 -3.52 36.66
N LYS A 641 -28.01 -2.34 36.10
CA LYS A 641 -27.81 -2.03 34.67
C LYS A 641 -26.37 -2.29 34.19
N SER A 642 -25.40 -1.97 35.03
CA SER A 642 -23.98 -2.08 34.68
C SER A 642 -23.54 -3.56 34.64
N ASP A 643 -23.97 -4.38 35.61
CA ASP A 643 -23.73 -5.83 35.62
C ASP A 643 -24.44 -6.52 34.45
N LEU A 644 -25.69 -6.14 34.15
CA LEU A 644 -26.42 -6.61 32.97
C LEU A 644 -25.65 -6.34 31.67
N THR A 645 -25.07 -5.15 31.55
CA THR A 645 -24.25 -4.78 30.38
C THR A 645 -23.04 -5.71 30.23
N ILE A 646 -22.34 -6.01 31.32
CA ILE A 646 -21.18 -6.92 31.29
C ILE A 646 -21.61 -8.35 30.99
N ILE A 647 -22.70 -8.84 31.59
CA ILE A 647 -23.21 -10.19 31.32
C ILE A 647 -23.55 -10.34 29.84
N LEU A 648 -24.32 -9.41 29.27
CA LEU A 648 -24.66 -9.43 27.85
C LEU A 648 -23.40 -9.34 26.98
N ARG A 649 -22.45 -8.45 27.30
CA ARG A 649 -21.17 -8.38 26.59
C ARG A 649 -20.39 -9.70 26.60
N MET A 650 -20.32 -10.39 27.75
CA MET A 650 -19.64 -11.69 27.88
C MET A 650 -20.36 -12.81 27.14
N VAL A 651 -21.70 -12.77 27.10
CA VAL A 651 -22.52 -13.70 26.29
C VAL A 651 -22.15 -13.57 24.82
N PHE A 652 -21.99 -12.34 24.33
CA PHE A 652 -21.54 -12.02 22.97
C PHE A 652 -20.00 -12.00 22.82
N GLU A 653 -19.30 -12.88 23.54
CA GLU A 653 -17.84 -13.14 23.42
C GLU A 653 -16.89 -11.98 23.76
N GLY A 654 -17.39 -10.88 24.35
CA GLY A 654 -16.56 -9.81 24.90
C GLY A 654 -15.99 -10.13 26.28
N LYS A 655 -15.32 -9.15 26.91
CA LYS A 655 -14.69 -9.29 28.24
C LYS A 655 -15.37 -8.43 29.31
N SER A 656 -15.25 -8.84 30.57
CA SER A 656 -15.65 -8.01 31.72
C SER A 656 -14.79 -6.76 31.86
N ASP A 657 -15.15 -5.82 32.73
CA ASP A 657 -14.33 -4.62 33.00
C ASP A 657 -13.01 -4.95 33.71
N THR A 658 -12.90 -6.17 34.24
CA THR A 658 -11.66 -6.82 34.72
C THR A 658 -10.94 -7.64 33.63
N LEU A 659 -11.29 -7.45 32.35
CA LEU A 659 -10.69 -8.09 31.17
C LEU A 659 -10.79 -9.63 31.14
N CYS A 660 -11.75 -10.22 31.85
CA CYS A 660 -11.98 -11.66 31.83
C CYS A 660 -12.97 -12.05 30.74
N SER A 661 -12.61 -13.08 29.96
CA SER A 661 -13.52 -13.76 29.03
C SER A 661 -13.94 -15.12 29.57
N LYS A 662 -14.98 -15.73 28.97
CA LYS A 662 -15.43 -17.11 29.27
C LYS A 662 -14.34 -18.17 29.03
N LYS A 663 -13.43 -17.90 28.08
CA LYS A 663 -12.34 -18.79 27.65
C LYS A 663 -11.07 -18.61 28.49
N ASN A 664 -10.98 -17.56 29.30
CA ASN A 664 -9.80 -17.27 30.11
C ASN A 664 -9.80 -18.10 31.40
N ASN A 665 -8.62 -18.55 31.85
CA ASN A 665 -8.42 -19.18 33.15
C ASN A 665 -8.95 -18.36 34.33
N ASN A 666 -8.99 -17.03 34.20
CA ASN A 666 -9.56 -16.15 35.21
C ASN A 666 -11.07 -16.33 35.41
N PHE A 667 -11.79 -16.92 34.44
CA PHE A 667 -13.24 -17.13 34.54
C PHE A 667 -13.64 -17.99 35.73
N LYS A 668 -12.76 -18.91 36.18
CA LYS A 668 -12.99 -19.72 37.38
C LYS A 668 -13.20 -18.87 38.63
N HIS A 669 -12.63 -17.67 38.69
CA HIS A 669 -12.74 -16.75 39.83
C HIS A 669 -13.99 -15.86 39.78
N VAL A 670 -14.71 -15.82 38.66
CA VAL A 670 -15.99 -15.10 38.55
C VAL A 670 -17.04 -15.75 39.45
N GLY A 671 -17.87 -14.93 40.10
CA GLY A 671 -18.94 -15.39 40.99
C GLY A 671 -19.90 -16.38 40.31
N GLN A 672 -20.33 -17.40 41.05
CA GLN A 672 -21.16 -18.49 40.51
C GLN A 672 -22.51 -17.99 39.95
N GLU A 673 -23.10 -16.98 40.60
CA GLU A 673 -24.33 -16.32 40.16
C GLU A 673 -24.20 -15.74 38.75
N VAL A 674 -23.10 -15.04 38.48
CA VAL A 674 -22.83 -14.45 37.16
C VAL A 674 -22.62 -15.53 36.10
N LYS A 675 -21.87 -16.59 36.43
CA LYS A 675 -21.69 -17.74 35.52
C LYS A 675 -23.02 -18.37 35.14
N HIS A 676 -23.88 -18.59 36.14
CA HIS A 676 -25.22 -19.14 35.91
C HIS A 676 -26.06 -18.23 35.01
N LEU A 677 -26.05 -16.91 35.25
CA LEU A 677 -26.79 -15.96 34.41
C LEU A 677 -26.27 -15.90 32.97
N ILE A 678 -24.95 -16.01 32.75
CA ILE A 678 -24.38 -16.10 31.41
C ILE A 678 -24.91 -17.35 30.69
N THR A 679 -24.79 -18.53 31.32
CA THR A 679 -25.28 -19.80 30.73
C THR A 679 -26.79 -19.79 30.49
N LEU A 680 -27.57 -19.21 31.42
CA LEU A 680 -29.01 -19.04 31.26
C LEU A 680 -29.33 -18.17 30.04
N THR A 681 -28.64 -17.05 29.89
CA THR A 681 -28.82 -16.12 28.77
C THR A 681 -28.46 -16.77 27.45
N GLU A 682 -27.36 -17.51 27.38
CA GLU A 682 -26.93 -18.25 26.18
C GLU A 682 -28.00 -19.26 25.75
N ASN A 683 -28.51 -20.05 26.68
CA ASN A 683 -29.51 -21.07 26.40
C ASN A 683 -30.85 -20.48 25.97
N MET A 684 -31.28 -19.37 26.58
CA MET A 684 -32.57 -18.76 26.31
C MET A 684 -32.56 -17.82 25.10
N LEU A 685 -31.42 -17.22 24.76
CA LEU A 685 -31.29 -16.24 23.66
C LEU A 685 -30.29 -16.68 22.59
N THR A 686 -29.00 -16.64 22.90
CA THR A 686 -27.94 -16.62 21.88
C THR A 686 -27.89 -17.92 21.07
N ASN A 687 -28.16 -19.05 21.72
CA ASN A 687 -28.23 -20.36 21.06
C ASN A 687 -29.46 -20.53 20.15
N LYS A 688 -30.43 -19.62 20.24
CA LYS A 688 -31.65 -19.59 19.42
C LYS A 688 -31.57 -18.56 18.29
N LEU A 689 -30.58 -17.65 18.32
CA LEU A 689 -30.32 -16.69 17.25
C LEU A 689 -29.43 -17.29 16.16
N PRO A 690 -29.57 -16.86 14.90
CA PRO A 690 -28.82 -17.42 13.76
C PRO A 690 -27.31 -17.17 13.86
N TYR A 691 -26.91 -16.15 14.63
CA TYR A 691 -25.52 -15.73 14.81
C TYR A 691 -24.73 -16.63 15.79
N GLY A 692 -25.43 -17.40 16.63
CA GLY A 692 -24.84 -18.19 17.70
C GLY A 692 -23.99 -17.35 18.67
N SER A 693 -23.07 -18.02 19.39
CA SER A 693 -22.09 -17.38 20.29
C SER A 693 -20.76 -17.07 19.57
N SER A 694 -20.76 -16.82 18.26
CA SER A 694 -19.53 -16.55 17.50
C SER A 694 -19.24 -15.06 17.40
N LYS A 695 -17.97 -14.66 17.61
CA LYS A 695 -17.50 -13.29 17.37
C LYS A 695 -17.75 -12.83 15.93
N THR A 696 -17.67 -13.74 14.96
CA THR A 696 -17.87 -13.49 13.52
C THR A 696 -19.27 -13.88 13.04
N GLY A 697 -20.23 -13.99 13.95
CA GLY A 697 -21.59 -14.42 13.64
C GLY A 697 -22.41 -13.40 12.85
N GLY A 698 -21.93 -12.16 12.63
CA GLY A 698 -22.69 -11.10 11.94
C GLY A 698 -23.60 -10.27 12.85
N TRP A 699 -23.59 -10.53 14.16
CA TRP A 699 -24.43 -9.81 15.12
C TRP A 699 -24.00 -8.35 15.30
N VAL A 700 -22.71 -8.03 15.11
CA VAL A 700 -22.21 -6.66 15.21
C VAL A 700 -22.80 -5.79 14.12
N SER A 701 -22.79 -6.26 12.87
CA SER A 701 -23.46 -5.56 11.76
C SER A 701 -24.95 -5.39 12.05
N SER A 702 -25.66 -6.48 12.37
CA SER A 702 -27.11 -6.40 12.64
C SER A 702 -27.45 -5.37 13.73
N PHE A 703 -26.72 -5.40 14.84
CA PHE A 703 -26.97 -4.44 15.93
C PHE A 703 -26.64 -3.00 15.55
N ILE A 704 -25.51 -2.77 14.87
CA ILE A 704 -25.10 -1.42 14.46
C ILE A 704 -26.09 -0.83 13.46
N GLU A 705 -26.59 -1.64 12.53
CA GLU A 705 -27.60 -1.22 11.56
C GLU A 705 -28.91 -0.81 12.26
N PHE A 706 -29.40 -1.66 13.16
CA PHE A 706 -30.55 -1.36 14.00
C PHE A 706 -30.33 -0.08 14.82
N ALA A 707 -29.16 0.07 15.46
CA ALA A 707 -28.87 1.21 16.30
C ALA A 707 -28.81 2.53 15.50
N ILE A 708 -28.28 2.50 14.28
CA ILE A 708 -28.28 3.67 13.38
C ILE A 708 -29.71 3.99 12.94
N GLN A 709 -30.54 2.99 12.64
CA GLN A 709 -31.95 3.20 12.31
C GLN A 709 -32.73 3.80 13.49
N GLU A 710 -32.51 3.32 14.71
CA GLU A 710 -33.05 3.92 15.94
C GLU A 710 -32.53 5.35 16.17
N CYS A 711 -31.30 5.67 15.75
CA CYS A 711 -30.80 7.05 15.80
C CYS A 711 -31.46 7.93 14.72
N LYS A 712 -31.85 7.36 13.57
CA LYS A 712 -32.58 8.07 12.51
C LYS A 712 -34.04 8.31 12.90
N SER A 713 -34.67 7.40 13.65
CA SER A 713 -36.05 7.58 14.10
C SER A 713 -36.14 8.80 15.04
N GLY A 714 -36.94 9.79 14.62
CA GLY A 714 -37.08 11.07 15.33
C GLY A 714 -35.86 12.00 15.26
N SER A 715 -35.04 11.92 14.19
CA SER A 715 -34.01 12.91 13.88
C SER A 715 -34.43 13.76 12.68
N HIS A 716 -34.15 15.07 12.73
CA HIS A 716 -34.54 16.02 11.68
C HIS A 716 -33.40 16.33 10.70
N SER A 717 -32.16 16.04 11.09
CA SER A 717 -30.97 16.24 10.27
C SER A 717 -29.94 15.13 10.43
N GLU A 718 -28.99 15.02 9.50
CA GLU A 718 -27.86 14.09 9.61
C GLU A 718 -26.95 14.42 10.80
N ALA A 719 -26.84 15.71 11.15
CA ALA A 719 -26.08 16.16 12.32
C ALA A 719 -26.68 15.62 13.64
N ASP A 720 -28.02 15.60 13.74
CA ASP A 720 -28.71 15.03 14.90
C ASP A 720 -28.44 13.52 15.03
N VAL A 721 -28.42 12.81 13.90
CA VAL A 721 -28.10 11.37 13.86
C VAL A 721 -26.67 11.14 14.35
N LYS A 722 -25.70 11.94 13.88
CA LYS A 722 -24.31 11.88 14.35
C LYS A 722 -24.20 12.17 15.85
N SER A 723 -24.96 13.14 16.35
CA SER A 723 -24.99 13.48 17.78
C SER A 723 -25.55 12.34 18.64
N LYS A 724 -26.68 11.76 18.25
CA LYS A 724 -27.26 10.56 18.92
C LYS A 724 -26.30 9.37 18.86
N PHE A 725 -25.67 9.13 17.71
CA PHE A 725 -24.68 8.08 17.55
C PHE A 725 -23.47 8.31 18.47
N SER A 726 -22.91 9.52 18.52
CA SER A 726 -21.78 9.86 19.39
C SER A 726 -22.09 9.66 20.88
N SER A 727 -23.36 9.90 21.28
CA SER A 727 -23.83 9.68 22.64
C SER A 727 -23.95 8.19 22.97
N ALA A 728 -24.42 7.37 22.02
CA ALA A 728 -24.59 5.93 22.18
C ALA A 728 -23.26 5.14 22.06
N PHE A 729 -22.37 5.56 21.16
CA PHE A 729 -21.11 4.90 20.82
C PHE A 729 -19.90 5.85 20.92
N PRO A 730 -19.59 6.38 22.11
CA PRO A 730 -18.61 7.46 22.27
C PRO A 730 -17.19 7.05 21.87
N GLU A 731 -16.81 5.79 22.11
CA GLU A 731 -15.46 5.30 21.82
C GLU A 731 -15.26 5.08 20.31
N ILE A 732 -16.22 4.44 19.64
CA ILE A 732 -16.24 4.27 18.19
C ILE A 732 -16.22 5.64 17.51
N PHE A 733 -17.07 6.58 17.97
CA PHE A 733 -17.07 7.95 17.46
C PHE A 733 -15.71 8.63 17.66
N GLY A 734 -15.09 8.48 18.84
CA GLY A 734 -13.77 9.03 19.14
C GLY A 734 -12.63 8.46 18.29
N ILE A 735 -12.77 7.23 17.78
CA ILE A 735 -11.85 6.63 16.80
C ILE A 735 -12.08 7.28 15.43
N ILE A 736 -13.33 7.34 14.99
CA ILE A 736 -13.71 7.93 13.69
C ILE A 736 -13.27 9.40 13.58
N THR A 737 -13.40 10.17 14.66
CA THR A 737 -12.94 11.57 14.67
C THR A 737 -11.43 11.69 14.52
N THR A 738 -10.65 10.80 15.16
CA THR A 738 -9.18 10.79 15.04
C THR A 738 -8.72 10.36 13.65
N ILE A 739 -9.43 9.42 13.03
CA ILE A 739 -9.20 9.04 11.63
C ILE A 739 -9.49 10.23 10.72
N SER A 740 -10.65 10.88 10.91
CA SER A 740 -11.09 11.99 10.06
C SER A 740 -10.13 13.17 10.12
N SER A 741 -9.67 13.56 11.32
CA SER A 741 -8.70 14.65 11.51
C SER A 741 -7.31 14.37 10.93
N SER A 742 -7.00 13.12 10.59
CA SER A 742 -5.70 12.72 10.02
C SER A 742 -5.74 12.63 8.49
N ILE A 743 -6.94 12.67 7.89
CA ILE A 743 -7.16 12.58 6.44
C ILE A 743 -7.42 13.96 5.83
N GLU A 744 -8.12 14.82 6.57
CA GLU A 744 -8.27 16.25 6.28
C GLU A 744 -6.95 16.98 6.52
#